data_AF-A0A7W1U0F6-F1
#
_entry.id   AF-A0A7W1U0F6-F1
#
_cell.length_a   1.000
_cell.length_b   1.000
_cell.length_c   1.000
_cell.angle_alpha   90.00
_cell.angle_beta   90.00
_cell.angle_gamma   90.00
#
_symmetry.space_group_name_H-M   'P 1'
#
loop_
_entity.id
_entity.type
_entity.pdbx_description
1 polymer ?
#
loop_
_entity_poly.entity_id
_entity_poly.type
_entity_poly.pdbx_seq_one_letter_code
_entity_poly.pdbx_strand_id
1 'polypeptide(L)'
;MSWKPIDFHGIVSLDTPLVDLLQSYIDEKESEVAYTILRALPLSENAPNLTPERTTDLKLSDAVEVFTKQNYQDGDPSPAISLEEWNASVKRINTALWSYVETIEGCISELFQQLDAIGLEQWHTRLAQVVTSIKDLLSHKMEDLAWSIRRLEIQLRKGRQACEAPNSLQLLWTKVSYLWNSILDRSLLSHLKKNQEQLRSQYNKFMQRYRGFLQLQEQVDKSIEKLSNYQTLTSMDQEVGESFVKLYHLLKLWELNRTAKALPEREFIIALRNTMGVDKAALLFKDYHAALSKQLFEKSLHIKQHADDVTEDSPHRQLLLNQVSGYQTEAHLLGATIAHYREFLLRADPDPYVSTRLGFSDWVVGPEPIQTKPLLNLGYDVEALSELLERFEHAINKDPSQQQMDRANLDQAVQESLHEMSHPLATHRQMRSEAEKILNTMQQLDELGSTDENSIFYFNQVFAKLLRADWKYHVVFGFPLFHQLFAIHKGLLPAIQDRHHAVRLIKFKKLLQQILEWVKAQKTQAHAHDIELDMNDIKGYLQDFLGYLQRIINDSHLTKEKASQLKQEVAQELLEYRYLFGNFFYRLRQNETEGPLIRRQFLFVDQYFETIEYKLHELSQRSWPEPEQDSAEHGEHLDEED
;
A
#
# COMPACT_ATOMS: atom_id res chain seq x y z
N MET A 1 -34.35 28.97 -13.34
CA MET A 1 -33.56 27.79 -12.94
C MET A 1 -32.70 28.20 -11.76
N SER A 2 -32.74 27.47 -10.64
CA SER A 2 -31.96 27.77 -9.43
C SER A 2 -30.54 27.21 -9.59
N TRP A 3 -29.60 28.06 -9.96
CA TRP A 3 -28.20 27.67 -10.11
C TRP A 3 -27.55 27.66 -8.73
N LYS A 4 -27.02 26.50 -8.35
CA LYS A 4 -26.10 26.41 -7.21
C LYS A 4 -24.84 27.22 -7.56
N PRO A 5 -24.22 27.95 -6.61
CA PRO A 5 -22.85 28.40 -6.80
C PRO A 5 -22.03 27.18 -7.26
N ILE A 6 -21.11 27.37 -8.20
CA ILE A 6 -20.11 26.32 -8.50
C ILE A 6 -19.31 26.17 -7.21
N ASP A 7 -19.78 25.26 -6.38
CA ASP A 7 -19.13 24.86 -5.16
C ASP A 7 -18.01 23.91 -5.60
N PHE A 8 -16.82 24.48 -5.77
CA PHE A 8 -15.62 23.71 -6.02
C PHE A 8 -15.20 22.85 -4.81
N HIS A 9 -15.93 22.89 -3.69
CA HIS A 9 -15.68 22.02 -2.51
C HIS A 9 -16.03 20.53 -2.75
N GLY A 10 -16.17 20.07 -3.99
CA GLY A 10 -16.53 18.68 -4.28
C GLY A 10 -16.15 18.10 -5.65
N ILE A 11 -15.44 18.81 -6.53
CA ILE A 11 -15.00 18.26 -7.81
C ILE A 11 -13.51 17.88 -7.73
N VAL A 12 -13.31 16.58 -7.58
CA VAL A 12 -12.02 15.88 -7.52
C VAL A 12 -11.56 15.58 -8.96
N SER A 13 -10.92 16.56 -9.62
CA SER A 13 -9.90 16.41 -10.68
C SER A 13 -9.84 17.68 -11.55
N LEU A 14 -8.67 18.30 -11.65
CA LEU A 14 -8.40 19.31 -12.69
C LEU A 14 -8.28 18.58 -14.04
N ASP A 15 -9.34 18.57 -14.82
CA ASP A 15 -9.44 17.86 -16.09
C ASP A 15 -9.78 18.79 -17.28
N THR A 16 -9.77 18.24 -18.50
CA THR A 16 -10.06 19.03 -19.71
C THR A 16 -11.49 19.60 -19.73
N PRO A 17 -12.54 18.84 -19.38
CA PRO A 17 -13.91 19.37 -19.26
C PRO A 17 -14.04 20.59 -18.35
N LEU A 18 -13.26 20.66 -17.27
CA LEU A 18 -13.25 21.83 -16.40
C LEU A 18 -12.78 23.10 -17.12
N VAL A 19 -11.86 22.99 -18.07
CA VAL A 19 -11.42 24.14 -18.88
C VAL A 19 -12.58 24.70 -19.68
N ASP A 20 -13.39 23.83 -20.30
CA ASP A 20 -14.56 24.22 -21.10
C ASP A 20 -15.67 24.82 -20.23
N LEU A 21 -15.88 24.27 -19.03
CA LEU A 21 -16.84 24.82 -18.04
C LEU A 21 -16.39 26.21 -17.56
N LEU A 22 -15.10 26.38 -17.26
CA LEU A 22 -14.53 27.65 -16.84
C LEU A 22 -14.62 28.69 -17.96
N GLN A 23 -14.29 28.29 -19.19
CA GLN A 23 -14.45 29.12 -20.39
C GLN A 23 -15.89 29.60 -20.52
N SER A 24 -16.86 28.69 -20.49
CA SER A 24 -18.29 29.03 -20.61
C SER A 24 -18.75 29.99 -19.51
N TYR A 25 -18.31 29.77 -18.27
CA TYR A 25 -18.63 30.65 -17.14
C TYR A 25 -18.05 32.05 -17.31
N ILE A 26 -16.79 32.16 -17.73
CA ILE A 26 -16.15 33.46 -17.96
C ILE A 26 -16.80 34.18 -19.15
N ASP A 27 -17.15 33.45 -20.21
CA ASP A 27 -17.84 33.99 -21.40
C ASP A 27 -19.26 34.51 -21.06
N GLU A 28 -19.99 33.81 -20.19
CA GLU A 28 -21.28 34.27 -19.66
C GLU A 28 -21.10 35.57 -18.87
N LYS A 29 -20.11 35.63 -17.98
CA LYS A 29 -19.82 36.83 -17.18
C LYS A 29 -19.32 38.00 -18.03
N GLU A 30 -18.53 37.72 -19.06
CA GLU A 30 -18.15 38.71 -20.06
C GLU A 30 -19.39 39.28 -20.78
N SER A 31 -20.30 38.40 -21.19
CA SER A 31 -21.55 38.78 -21.87
C SER A 31 -22.45 39.64 -20.98
N GLU A 32 -22.57 39.33 -19.68
CA GLU A 32 -23.30 40.15 -18.71
C GLU A 32 -22.77 41.59 -18.64
N VAL A 33 -21.44 41.75 -18.63
CA VAL A 33 -20.78 43.06 -18.64
C VAL A 33 -20.97 43.77 -19.97
N ALA A 34 -20.82 43.04 -21.08
CA ALA A 34 -21.03 43.54 -22.43
C ALA A 34 -22.44 44.13 -22.62
N TYR A 35 -23.48 43.40 -22.19
CA TYR A 35 -24.86 43.88 -22.20
C TYR A 35 -25.08 45.08 -21.27
N THR A 36 -24.41 45.12 -20.12
CA THR A 36 -24.51 46.24 -19.18
C THR A 36 -23.92 47.52 -19.78
N ILE A 37 -22.82 47.42 -20.52
CA ILE A 37 -22.21 48.53 -21.24
C ILE A 37 -23.12 49.05 -22.36
N LEU A 38 -23.68 48.15 -23.20
CA LEU A 38 -24.57 48.55 -24.29
C LEU A 38 -25.86 49.23 -23.80
N ARG A 39 -26.35 48.85 -22.61
CA ARG A 39 -27.57 49.40 -22.02
C ARG A 39 -27.32 50.56 -21.05
N ALA A 40 -26.07 50.96 -20.87
CA ALA A 40 -25.71 51.98 -19.90
C ALA A 40 -26.23 53.37 -20.31
N LEU A 41 -26.32 53.66 -21.62
CA LEU A 41 -26.81 54.95 -22.13
C LEU A 41 -28.13 54.76 -22.89
N PRO A 42 -29.09 55.71 -22.78
CA PRO A 42 -30.30 55.70 -23.58
C PRO A 42 -29.98 55.90 -25.06
N LEU A 43 -30.57 55.07 -25.94
CA LEU A 43 -30.42 55.18 -27.38
C LEU A 43 -31.14 56.44 -27.90
N SER A 44 -30.53 57.14 -28.86
CA SER A 44 -31.18 58.21 -29.62
C SER A 44 -32.36 57.66 -30.42
N GLU A 45 -33.46 58.42 -30.54
CA GLU A 45 -34.65 58.05 -31.33
C GLU A 45 -34.33 57.77 -32.83
N ASN A 46 -33.16 58.22 -33.32
CA ASN A 46 -32.69 57.99 -34.69
C ASN A 46 -31.57 56.93 -34.82
N ALA A 47 -31.14 56.30 -33.73
CA ALA A 47 -30.06 55.30 -33.78
C ALA A 47 -30.62 53.92 -34.20
N PRO A 48 -29.95 53.18 -35.10
CA PRO A 48 -30.33 51.80 -35.38
C PRO A 48 -30.23 50.98 -34.09
N ASN A 49 -31.30 50.27 -33.75
CA ASN A 49 -31.38 49.46 -32.54
C ASN A 49 -30.51 48.21 -32.72
N LEU A 50 -29.20 48.38 -32.54
CA LEU A 50 -28.18 47.35 -32.70
C LEU A 50 -27.95 46.53 -31.42
N THR A 51 -28.79 46.66 -30.39
CA THR A 51 -28.66 45.83 -29.19
C THR A 51 -29.07 44.40 -29.55
N PRO A 52 -28.15 43.42 -29.53
CA PRO A 52 -28.51 42.04 -29.81
C PRO A 52 -29.50 41.51 -28.75
N GLU A 53 -30.37 40.59 -29.14
CA GLU A 53 -31.25 39.88 -28.21
C GLU A 53 -30.40 39.15 -27.14
N ARG A 54 -30.93 39.03 -25.91
CA ARG A 54 -30.23 38.50 -24.72
C ARG A 54 -29.79 37.02 -24.83
N THR A 55 -29.99 36.41 -25.99
CA THR A 55 -29.79 34.99 -26.31
C THR A 55 -28.46 34.74 -27.02
N THR A 56 -27.62 35.76 -27.25
CA THR A 56 -26.35 35.64 -27.99
C THR A 56 -25.16 35.93 -27.09
N ASP A 57 -24.15 35.06 -27.12
CA ASP A 57 -22.89 35.29 -26.41
C ASP A 57 -22.19 36.51 -27.02
N LEU A 58 -22.06 37.58 -26.24
CA LEU A 58 -21.58 38.87 -26.70
C LEU A 58 -20.22 39.15 -26.09
N LYS A 59 -19.19 39.24 -26.94
CA LYS A 59 -17.85 39.62 -26.49
C LYS A 59 -17.81 41.07 -26.02
N LEU A 60 -17.02 41.32 -25.00
CA LEU A 60 -16.85 42.65 -24.44
C LEU A 60 -16.26 43.62 -25.49
N SER A 61 -15.29 43.17 -26.27
CA SER A 61 -14.70 43.96 -27.35
C SER A 61 -15.73 44.44 -28.37
N ASP A 62 -16.63 43.56 -28.81
CA ASP A 62 -17.72 43.87 -29.74
C ASP A 62 -18.71 44.86 -29.12
N ALA A 63 -19.02 44.69 -27.83
CA ALA A 63 -19.87 45.61 -27.08
C ALA A 63 -19.26 47.01 -26.99
N VAL A 64 -17.95 47.12 -26.75
CA VAL A 64 -17.23 48.42 -26.76
C VAL A 64 -17.26 49.05 -28.14
N GLU A 65 -17.12 48.27 -29.21
CA GLU A 65 -17.20 48.78 -30.58
C GLU A 65 -18.60 49.26 -30.96
N VAL A 66 -19.64 48.48 -30.62
CA VAL A 66 -21.04 48.86 -30.85
C VAL A 66 -21.40 50.09 -30.02
N PHE A 67 -20.99 50.14 -28.75
CA PHE A 67 -21.11 51.33 -27.91
C PHE A 67 -20.42 52.56 -28.53
N THR A 68 -19.27 52.35 -29.17
CA THR A 68 -18.56 53.42 -29.90
C THR A 68 -19.35 53.88 -31.13
N LYS A 69 -19.94 52.95 -31.89
CA LYS A 69 -20.71 53.27 -33.11
C LYS A 69 -22.04 53.95 -32.79
N GLN A 70 -22.78 53.45 -31.78
CA GLN A 70 -24.10 53.97 -31.40
C GLN A 70 -24.06 55.41 -30.89
N ASN A 71 -22.99 55.82 -30.22
CA ASN A 71 -22.88 57.16 -29.64
C ASN A 71 -22.23 58.20 -30.59
N TYR A 72 -21.69 57.79 -31.75
CA TYR A 72 -20.89 58.67 -32.63
C TYR A 72 -21.10 58.49 -34.14
N GLN A 73 -22.15 57.78 -34.59
CA GLN A 73 -22.55 57.81 -36.00
C GLN A 73 -23.04 59.23 -36.36
N ASP A 74 -22.38 59.84 -37.35
CA ASP A 74 -22.70 61.15 -37.99
C ASP A 74 -22.25 62.45 -37.32
N GLY A 75 -21.28 62.42 -36.40
CA GLY A 75 -20.52 63.62 -36.02
C GLY A 75 -21.28 64.69 -35.22
N ASP A 76 -22.57 64.47 -34.94
CA ASP A 76 -23.37 65.26 -34.00
C ASP A 76 -23.71 64.40 -32.77
N PRO A 77 -23.43 64.87 -31.54
CA PRO A 77 -23.80 64.15 -30.32
C PRO A 77 -25.33 64.15 -30.18
N SER A 78 -25.95 62.97 -30.31
CA SER A 78 -27.39 62.78 -30.12
C SER A 78 -27.75 62.54 -28.65
N PRO A 79 -29.02 62.80 -28.25
CA PRO A 79 -29.48 64.02 -27.59
C PRO A 79 -28.88 64.25 -26.18
N ALA A 80 -29.15 65.43 -25.61
CA ALA A 80 -28.63 65.92 -24.33
C ALA A 80 -28.95 65.00 -23.13
N ILE A 81 -28.13 63.96 -22.90
CA ILE A 81 -28.08 63.22 -21.64
C ILE A 81 -27.61 64.18 -20.55
N SER A 82 -28.35 64.26 -19.45
CA SER A 82 -27.95 65.12 -18.33
C SER A 82 -26.64 64.62 -17.70
N LEU A 83 -25.86 65.53 -17.09
CA LEU A 83 -24.63 65.17 -16.40
C LEU A 83 -24.87 64.14 -15.26
N GLU A 84 -26.05 64.18 -14.64
CA GLU A 84 -26.45 63.25 -13.57
C GLU A 84 -26.69 61.83 -14.11
N GLU A 85 -27.43 61.70 -15.22
CA GLU A 85 -27.65 60.42 -15.90
C GLU A 85 -26.36 59.83 -16.44
N TRP A 86 -25.49 60.66 -17.03
CA TRP A 86 -24.16 60.28 -17.48
C TRP A 86 -23.32 59.69 -16.33
N ASN A 87 -23.27 60.38 -15.19
CA ASN A 87 -22.53 59.91 -14.02
C ASN A 87 -23.11 58.60 -13.45
N ALA A 88 -24.44 58.43 -13.47
CA ALA A 88 -25.09 57.18 -13.06
C ALA A 88 -24.73 56.01 -14.00
N SER A 89 -24.67 56.25 -15.31
CA SER A 89 -24.25 55.27 -16.31
C SER A 89 -22.79 54.86 -16.17
N VAL A 90 -21.89 55.82 -15.98
CA VAL A 90 -20.46 55.56 -15.70
C VAL A 90 -20.30 54.74 -14.41
N LYS A 91 -21.09 55.04 -13.36
CA LYS A 91 -21.08 54.25 -12.13
C LYS A 91 -21.50 52.80 -12.37
N ARG A 92 -22.55 52.56 -13.17
CA ARG A 92 -23.00 51.20 -13.53
C ARG A 92 -21.94 50.44 -14.34
N ILE A 93 -21.30 51.10 -15.31
CA ILE A 93 -20.20 50.52 -16.09
C ILE A 93 -19.02 50.15 -15.18
N ASN A 94 -18.63 51.04 -14.26
CA ASN A 94 -17.57 50.76 -13.30
C ASN A 94 -17.89 49.56 -12.41
N THR A 95 -19.12 49.46 -11.89
CA THR A 95 -19.54 48.30 -11.08
C THR A 95 -19.51 47.00 -11.87
N ALA A 96 -19.96 47.00 -13.13
CA ALA A 96 -19.93 45.83 -14.00
C ALA A 96 -18.50 45.37 -14.31
N LEU A 97 -17.61 46.32 -14.66
CA LEU A 97 -16.20 46.03 -14.89
C LEU A 97 -15.53 45.48 -13.62
N TRP A 98 -15.81 46.04 -12.46
CA TRP A 98 -15.31 45.53 -11.18
C TRP A 98 -15.77 44.11 -10.89
N SER A 99 -17.07 43.81 -11.06
CA SER A 99 -17.61 42.46 -10.88
C SER A 99 -16.89 41.42 -11.75
N TYR A 100 -16.50 41.80 -12.97
CA TYR A 100 -15.76 40.89 -13.86
C TYR A 100 -14.29 40.75 -13.48
N VAL A 101 -13.63 41.84 -13.04
CA VAL A 101 -12.28 41.78 -12.46
C VAL A 101 -12.25 40.86 -11.24
N GLU A 102 -13.23 40.98 -10.33
CA GLU A 102 -13.37 40.14 -9.13
C GLU A 102 -13.63 38.67 -9.49
N THR A 103 -14.42 38.41 -10.54
CA THR A 103 -14.66 37.06 -11.05
C THR A 103 -13.34 36.41 -11.50
N ILE A 104 -12.55 37.13 -12.31
CA ILE A 104 -11.24 36.64 -12.77
C ILE A 104 -10.28 36.41 -11.59
N GLU A 105 -10.26 37.32 -10.60
CA GLU A 105 -9.45 37.18 -9.39
C GLU A 105 -9.84 35.93 -8.57
N GLY A 106 -11.15 35.68 -8.44
CA GLY A 106 -11.70 34.48 -7.83
C GLY A 106 -11.23 33.22 -8.54
N CYS A 107 -11.32 33.17 -9.87
CA CYS A 107 -10.84 32.03 -10.66
C CYS A 107 -9.33 31.78 -10.49
N ILE A 108 -8.51 32.84 -10.45
CA ILE A 108 -7.05 32.71 -10.21
C ILE A 108 -6.79 32.14 -8.81
N SER A 109 -7.47 32.66 -7.79
CA SER A 109 -7.28 32.23 -6.40
C SER A 109 -7.70 30.78 -6.19
N GLU A 110 -8.86 30.41 -6.73
CA GLU A 110 -9.41 29.05 -6.66
C GLU A 110 -8.50 28.03 -7.37
N LEU A 111 -7.99 28.36 -8.57
CA LEU A 111 -7.07 27.48 -9.31
C LEU A 111 -5.86 27.08 -8.46
N PHE A 112 -5.21 28.05 -7.81
CA PHE A 112 -4.02 27.75 -7.03
C PHE A 112 -4.32 27.12 -5.68
N GLN A 113 -5.49 27.41 -5.08
CA GLN A 113 -5.96 26.68 -3.89
C GLN A 113 -6.21 25.20 -4.20
N GLN A 114 -6.82 24.89 -5.35
CA GLN A 114 -7.01 23.52 -5.81
C GLN A 114 -5.69 22.83 -6.14
N LEU A 115 -4.76 23.52 -6.81
CA LEU A 115 -3.44 22.96 -7.09
C LEU A 115 -2.65 22.65 -5.81
N ASP A 116 -2.76 23.49 -4.78
CA ASP A 116 -2.15 23.23 -3.47
C ASP A 116 -2.88 22.10 -2.71
N ALA A 117 -4.13 21.79 -3.05
CA ALA A 117 -4.88 20.67 -2.48
C ALA A 117 -4.64 19.34 -3.23
N ILE A 118 -4.21 19.38 -4.48
CA ILE A 118 -3.89 18.19 -5.28
C ILE A 118 -2.56 17.61 -4.83
N GLY A 119 -2.64 16.44 -4.20
CA GLY A 119 -1.46 15.69 -3.77
C GLY A 119 -0.58 15.24 -4.94
N LEU A 120 0.71 15.03 -4.64
CA LEU A 120 1.72 14.57 -5.60
C LEU A 120 1.32 13.29 -6.34
N GLU A 121 0.52 12.43 -5.73
CA GLU A 121 0.04 11.18 -6.31
C GLU A 121 -0.83 11.38 -7.57
N GLN A 122 -1.34 12.60 -7.80
CA GLN A 122 -2.15 12.96 -8.98
C GLN A 122 -1.39 13.82 -9.99
N TRP A 123 -0.10 14.09 -9.76
CA TRP A 123 0.68 14.91 -10.68
C TRP A 123 1.03 14.12 -11.93
N HIS A 124 0.38 14.44 -13.04
CA HIS A 124 0.62 13.82 -14.34
C HIS A 124 0.68 14.88 -15.46
N THR A 125 1.15 14.50 -16.64
CA THR A 125 1.28 15.41 -17.81
C THR A 125 0.00 16.16 -18.15
N ARG A 126 -1.16 15.51 -18.03
CA ARG A 126 -2.45 16.18 -18.28
C ARG A 126 -2.76 17.31 -17.29
N LEU A 127 -2.31 17.22 -16.03
CA LEU A 127 -2.52 18.27 -15.02
C LEU A 127 -1.81 19.55 -15.45
N ALA A 128 -0.53 19.43 -15.83
CA ALA A 128 0.25 20.58 -16.32
C ALA A 128 -0.35 21.19 -17.60
N GLN A 129 -0.91 20.37 -18.49
CA GLN A 129 -1.63 20.85 -19.67
C GLN A 129 -2.88 21.64 -19.30
N VAL A 130 -3.74 21.10 -18.44
CA VAL A 130 -4.96 21.77 -17.96
C VAL A 130 -4.63 23.10 -17.29
N VAL A 131 -3.65 23.13 -16.39
CA VAL A 131 -3.21 24.36 -15.71
C VAL A 131 -2.68 25.40 -16.69
N THR A 132 -1.96 24.96 -17.73
CA THR A 132 -1.46 25.86 -18.77
C THR A 132 -2.62 26.44 -19.59
N SER A 133 -3.59 25.62 -19.99
CA SER A 133 -4.80 26.06 -20.71
C SER A 133 -5.61 27.08 -19.90
N ILE A 134 -5.82 26.82 -18.60
CA ILE A 134 -6.54 27.76 -17.72
C ILE A 134 -5.74 29.07 -17.58
N LYS A 135 -4.42 28.99 -17.40
CA LYS A 135 -3.57 30.19 -17.31
C LYS A 135 -3.62 31.01 -18.59
N ASP A 136 -3.62 30.38 -19.76
CA ASP A 136 -3.68 31.06 -21.06
C ASP A 136 -5.05 31.70 -21.29
N LEU A 137 -6.13 30.98 -20.97
CA LEU A 137 -7.50 31.51 -20.96
C LEU A 137 -7.61 32.78 -20.09
N LEU A 138 -7.26 32.68 -18.80
CA LEU A 138 -7.37 33.81 -17.87
C LEU A 138 -6.47 34.98 -18.29
N SER A 139 -5.28 34.71 -18.83
CA SER A 139 -4.39 35.75 -19.34
C SER A 139 -5.02 36.50 -20.52
N HIS A 140 -5.58 35.77 -21.48
CA HIS A 140 -6.22 36.37 -22.65
C HIS A 140 -7.42 37.23 -22.25
N LYS A 141 -8.27 36.75 -21.32
CA LYS A 141 -9.43 37.49 -20.82
C LYS A 141 -9.06 38.77 -20.07
N MET A 142 -7.98 38.74 -19.28
CA MET A 142 -7.45 39.95 -18.64
C MET A 142 -6.90 40.97 -19.64
N GLU A 143 -6.24 40.50 -20.70
CA GLU A 143 -5.72 41.36 -21.78
C GLU A 143 -6.87 42.03 -22.55
N ASP A 144 -7.89 41.27 -22.92
CA ASP A 144 -9.08 41.76 -23.62
C ASP A 144 -9.87 42.76 -22.75
N LEU A 145 -10.00 42.48 -21.45
CA LEU A 145 -10.63 43.40 -20.49
C LEU A 145 -9.82 44.69 -20.34
N ALA A 146 -8.49 44.59 -20.21
CA ALA A 146 -7.63 45.76 -20.12
C ALA A 146 -7.70 46.63 -21.38
N TRP A 147 -7.76 46.01 -22.57
CA TRP A 147 -7.98 46.70 -23.83
C TRP A 147 -9.35 47.40 -23.84
N SER A 148 -10.40 46.68 -23.45
CA SER A 148 -11.78 47.17 -23.41
C SER A 148 -11.93 48.37 -22.46
N ILE A 149 -11.33 48.31 -21.27
CA ILE A 149 -11.31 49.42 -20.30
C ILE A 149 -10.63 50.65 -20.89
N ARG A 150 -9.45 50.49 -21.51
CA ARG A 150 -8.71 51.60 -22.14
C ARG A 150 -9.53 52.23 -23.27
N ARG A 151 -10.21 51.41 -24.06
CA ARG A 151 -11.02 51.86 -25.18
C ARG A 151 -12.30 52.56 -24.72
N LEU A 152 -13.00 52.00 -23.73
CA LEU A 152 -14.18 52.61 -23.10
C LEU A 152 -13.84 53.95 -22.46
N GLU A 153 -12.73 54.05 -21.73
CA GLU A 153 -12.26 55.29 -21.11
C GLU A 153 -12.13 56.43 -22.15
N ILE A 154 -11.61 56.14 -23.34
CA ILE A 154 -11.51 57.13 -24.43
C ILE A 154 -12.91 57.60 -24.88
N GLN A 155 -13.87 56.68 -25.01
CA GLN A 155 -15.22 57.02 -25.49
C GLN A 155 -16.06 57.73 -24.44
N LEU A 156 -15.95 57.31 -23.17
CA LEU A 156 -16.60 57.98 -22.06
C LEU A 156 -16.05 59.41 -21.87
N ARG A 157 -14.76 59.64 -22.13
CA ARG A 157 -14.21 61.01 -22.12
C ARG A 157 -14.82 61.89 -23.18
N LYS A 158 -15.01 61.37 -24.40
CA LYS A 158 -15.68 62.11 -25.47
C LYS A 158 -17.15 62.39 -25.14
N GLY A 159 -17.84 61.44 -24.49
CA GLY A 159 -19.27 61.58 -24.17
C GLY A 159 -19.51 62.60 -23.07
N ARG A 160 -18.66 62.60 -22.03
CA ARG A 160 -18.69 63.63 -20.97
C ARG A 160 -18.45 65.04 -21.53
N GLN A 161 -17.54 65.20 -22.49
CA GLN A 161 -17.29 66.49 -23.14
C GLN A 161 -18.49 66.99 -23.94
N ALA A 162 -19.34 66.09 -24.45
CA ALA A 162 -20.58 66.44 -25.15
C ALA A 162 -21.72 66.82 -24.18
N CYS A 163 -21.77 66.24 -22.98
CA CYS A 163 -22.75 66.58 -21.94
C CYS A 163 -22.46 67.91 -21.20
N GLU A 164 -21.21 68.41 -21.24
CA GLU A 164 -20.82 69.69 -20.64
C GLU A 164 -21.00 70.84 -21.67
N ALA A 165 -22.00 71.71 -21.49
CA ALA A 165 -22.38 72.78 -22.44
C ALA A 165 -21.26 73.83 -22.71
N PRO A 166 -21.23 74.49 -23.89
CA PRO A 166 -20.11 75.30 -24.36
C PRO A 166 -20.11 76.75 -23.83
N ASN A 167 -20.13 76.96 -22.51
CA ASN A 167 -20.04 78.32 -21.94
C ASN A 167 -19.23 78.36 -20.63
N SER A 168 -17.92 78.64 -20.73
CA SER A 168 -17.11 79.47 -19.80
C SER A 168 -15.61 79.19 -19.91
N LEU A 169 -14.77 80.19 -19.61
CA LEU A 169 -13.30 80.11 -19.51
C LEU A 169 -12.78 79.08 -18.47
N GLN A 170 -13.65 78.53 -17.62
CA GLN A 170 -13.34 77.38 -16.75
C GLN A 170 -13.05 76.10 -17.54
N LEU A 171 -13.49 76.00 -18.80
CA LEU A 171 -13.22 74.84 -19.68
C LEU A 171 -11.73 74.59 -19.96
N LEU A 172 -10.87 75.62 -19.92
CA LEU A 172 -9.44 75.42 -20.18
C LEU A 172 -8.75 74.74 -18.99
N TRP A 173 -9.10 75.12 -17.76
CA TRP A 173 -8.57 74.49 -16.54
C TRP A 173 -9.19 73.12 -16.29
N THR A 174 -10.49 72.94 -16.59
CA THR A 174 -11.13 71.62 -16.49
C THR A 174 -10.62 70.68 -17.59
N LYS A 175 -10.42 71.12 -18.85
CA LYS A 175 -9.76 70.33 -19.93
C LYS A 175 -8.36 69.86 -19.56
N VAL A 176 -7.56 70.69 -18.88
CA VAL A 176 -6.26 70.26 -18.34
C VAL A 176 -6.49 69.23 -17.23
N SER A 177 -7.38 69.46 -16.26
CA SER A 177 -7.69 68.49 -15.21
C SER A 177 -8.26 67.15 -15.72
N TYR A 178 -8.96 67.15 -16.86
CA TYR A 178 -9.54 65.96 -17.51
C TYR A 178 -8.52 65.09 -18.22
N LEU A 179 -7.36 65.64 -18.59
CA LEU A 179 -6.22 64.82 -19.01
C LEU A 179 -5.63 64.05 -17.82
N TRP A 180 -5.81 64.57 -16.59
CA TRP A 180 -5.27 64.03 -15.35
C TRP A 180 -6.29 63.35 -14.43
N ASN A 181 -7.55 63.18 -14.82
CA ASN A 181 -8.59 62.48 -14.05
C ASN A 181 -9.26 61.39 -14.90
N SER A 182 -9.26 60.15 -14.41
CA SER A 182 -9.88 59.00 -15.10
C SER A 182 -11.39 58.98 -14.86
N ILE A 183 -12.19 58.62 -15.87
CA ILE A 183 -13.65 58.50 -15.74
C ILE A 183 -14.02 57.12 -15.19
N LEU A 184 -13.38 56.08 -15.71
CA LEU A 184 -13.36 54.76 -15.12
C LEU A 184 -12.38 54.74 -13.94
N ASP A 185 -12.63 53.85 -13.00
CA ASP A 185 -11.80 53.71 -11.82
C ASP A 185 -10.36 53.32 -12.20
N ARG A 186 -9.37 54.09 -11.73
CA ARG A 186 -7.94 53.88 -12.01
C ARG A 186 -7.43 52.57 -11.44
N SER A 187 -8.05 52.09 -10.37
CA SER A 187 -7.63 50.84 -9.75
C SER A 187 -7.98 49.61 -10.58
N LEU A 188 -8.91 49.66 -11.54
CA LEU A 188 -9.26 48.51 -12.40
C LEU A 188 -8.03 47.98 -13.16
N LEU A 189 -7.33 48.88 -13.88
CA LEU A 189 -6.12 48.51 -14.63
C LEU A 189 -4.98 48.09 -13.69
N SER A 190 -4.89 48.70 -12.51
CA SER A 190 -3.90 48.31 -11.50
C SER A 190 -4.19 46.92 -10.92
N HIS A 191 -5.44 46.54 -10.69
CA HIS A 191 -5.82 45.22 -10.18
C HIS A 191 -5.63 44.16 -11.25
N LEU A 192 -6.02 44.42 -12.50
CA LEU A 192 -5.74 43.50 -13.60
C LEU A 192 -4.26 43.21 -13.76
N LYS A 193 -3.41 44.25 -13.65
CA LYS A 193 -1.96 44.08 -13.67
C LYS A 193 -1.47 43.21 -12.51
N LYS A 194 -1.97 43.45 -11.28
CA LYS A 194 -1.63 42.63 -10.10
C LYS A 194 -2.08 41.17 -10.28
N ASN A 195 -3.28 40.95 -10.79
CA ASN A 195 -3.84 39.62 -11.04
C ASN A 195 -3.02 38.86 -12.10
N GLN A 196 -2.60 39.55 -13.17
CA GLN A 196 -1.71 38.98 -14.18
C GLN A 196 -0.32 38.64 -13.61
N GLU A 197 0.25 39.52 -12.78
CA GLU A 197 1.52 39.26 -12.08
C GLU A 197 1.40 38.07 -11.11
N GLN A 198 0.30 37.98 -10.36
CA GLN A 198 -0.01 36.86 -9.46
C GLN A 198 -0.16 35.55 -10.21
N LEU A 199 -0.98 35.51 -11.26
CA LEU A 199 -1.19 34.32 -12.11
C LEU A 199 0.15 33.82 -12.66
N ARG A 200 0.96 34.72 -13.22
CA ARG A 200 2.27 34.37 -13.77
C ARG A 200 3.24 33.89 -12.70
N SER A 201 3.30 34.56 -11.55
CA SER A 201 4.17 34.20 -10.42
C SER A 201 3.84 32.80 -9.88
N GLN A 202 2.56 32.53 -9.59
CA GLN A 202 2.13 31.25 -9.05
C GLN A 202 2.24 30.12 -10.09
N TYR A 203 1.89 30.37 -11.35
CA TYR A 203 2.11 29.42 -12.45
C TYR A 203 3.59 29.04 -12.59
N ASN A 204 4.50 30.03 -12.57
CA ASN A 204 5.93 29.75 -12.66
C ASN A 204 6.45 28.92 -11.48
N LYS A 205 5.98 29.20 -10.26
CA LYS A 205 6.31 28.41 -9.06
C LYS A 205 5.82 26.96 -9.21
N PHE A 206 4.59 26.76 -9.65
CA PHE A 206 4.03 25.43 -9.92
C PHE A 206 4.86 24.70 -10.99
N MET A 207 5.11 25.34 -12.14
CA MET A 207 5.88 24.71 -13.23
C MET A 207 7.31 24.38 -12.85
N GLN A 208 7.95 25.17 -11.98
CA GLN A 208 9.27 24.86 -11.44
C GLN A 208 9.22 23.60 -10.57
N ARG A 209 8.25 23.49 -9.65
CA ARG A 209 8.03 22.29 -8.83
C ARG A 209 7.72 21.07 -9.69
N TYR A 210 6.86 21.22 -10.69
CA TYR A 210 6.47 20.17 -11.61
C TYR A 210 7.64 19.66 -12.47
N ARG A 211 8.55 20.54 -12.92
CA ARG A 211 9.78 20.11 -13.58
C ARG A 211 10.70 19.32 -12.65
N GLY A 212 10.83 19.76 -11.40
CA GLY A 212 11.57 19.03 -10.37
C GLY A 212 10.97 17.64 -10.11
N PHE A 213 9.64 17.56 -10.04
CA PHE A 213 8.91 16.29 -9.96
C PHE A 213 9.23 15.36 -11.14
N LEU A 214 9.14 15.85 -12.39
CA LEU A 214 9.43 15.04 -13.58
C LEU A 214 10.87 14.50 -13.61
N GLN A 215 11.84 15.28 -13.14
CA GLN A 215 13.24 14.83 -13.04
C GLN A 215 13.42 13.70 -12.02
N LEU A 216 12.69 13.76 -10.90
CA LEU A 216 12.67 12.68 -9.93
C LEU A 216 11.95 11.45 -10.49
N GLN A 217 10.82 11.66 -11.16
CA GLN A 217 10.02 10.60 -11.80
C GLN A 217 10.85 9.79 -12.78
N GLU A 218 11.61 10.43 -13.68
CA GLU A 218 12.45 9.71 -14.65
C GLU A 218 13.47 8.77 -13.99
N GLN A 219 14.00 9.15 -12.82
CA GLN A 219 14.92 8.31 -12.05
C GLN A 219 14.21 7.14 -11.36
N VAL A 220 12.99 7.38 -10.88
CA VAL A 220 12.16 6.34 -10.26
C VAL A 220 11.65 5.35 -11.30
N ASP A 221 11.24 5.80 -12.48
CA ASP A 221 10.75 4.94 -13.57
C ASP A 221 11.80 3.90 -13.97
N LYS A 222 13.09 4.28 -14.05
CA LYS A 222 14.21 3.34 -14.27
C LYS A 222 14.35 2.29 -13.16
N SER A 223 13.92 2.62 -11.94
CA SER A 223 13.93 1.69 -10.81
C SER A 223 12.69 0.79 -10.82
N ILE A 224 11.53 1.30 -11.26
CA ILE A 224 10.28 0.55 -11.39
C ILE A 224 10.34 -0.44 -12.54
N GLU A 225 10.99 -0.10 -13.66
CA GLU A 225 11.19 -1.02 -14.79
C GLU A 225 11.91 -2.30 -14.36
N LYS A 226 12.76 -2.26 -13.33
CA LYS A 226 13.39 -3.47 -12.80
C LYS A 226 12.39 -4.42 -12.14
N LEU A 227 11.30 -3.89 -11.58
CA LEU A 227 10.27 -4.67 -10.88
C LEU A 227 9.44 -5.51 -11.86
N SER A 228 9.36 -5.16 -13.14
CA SER A 228 8.63 -5.97 -14.12
C SER A 228 9.31 -7.32 -14.37
N ASN A 229 10.58 -7.47 -14.00
CA ASN A 229 11.33 -8.72 -14.14
C ASN A 229 11.24 -9.63 -12.91
N TYR A 230 10.54 -9.19 -11.85
CA TYR A 230 10.43 -9.91 -10.60
C TYR A 230 9.32 -10.95 -10.69
N GLN A 231 9.72 -12.22 -10.70
CA GLN A 231 8.83 -13.35 -10.97
C GLN A 231 7.77 -13.50 -9.87
N THR A 232 8.17 -13.32 -8.60
CA THR A 232 7.22 -13.50 -7.50
C THR A 232 6.24 -12.34 -7.51
N LEU A 233 6.72 -11.10 -7.57
CA LEU A 233 5.86 -9.91 -7.62
C LEU A 233 4.84 -9.94 -8.77
N THR A 234 5.27 -10.35 -9.96
CA THR A 234 4.39 -10.43 -11.16
C THR A 234 3.36 -11.56 -11.07
N SER A 235 3.63 -12.60 -10.27
CA SER A 235 2.70 -13.71 -10.04
C SER A 235 1.67 -13.46 -8.93
N MET A 236 1.82 -12.38 -8.15
CA MET A 236 0.87 -12.01 -7.10
C MET A 236 -0.44 -11.48 -7.69
N ASP A 237 -1.48 -11.42 -6.86
CA ASP A 237 -2.74 -10.75 -7.20
C ASP A 237 -2.47 -9.32 -7.68
N GLN A 238 -3.12 -8.92 -8.78
CA GLN A 238 -2.87 -7.64 -9.44
C GLN A 238 -2.99 -6.45 -8.48
N GLU A 239 -4.00 -6.44 -7.61
CA GLU A 239 -4.21 -5.39 -6.61
C GLU A 239 -3.05 -5.27 -5.61
N VAL A 240 -2.48 -6.42 -5.21
CA VAL A 240 -1.37 -6.49 -4.25
C VAL A 240 -0.08 -6.01 -4.92
N GLY A 241 0.20 -6.48 -6.13
CA GLY A 241 1.35 -6.06 -6.93
C GLY A 241 1.34 -4.56 -7.22
N GLU A 242 0.20 -4.02 -7.68
CA GLU A 242 0.03 -2.58 -7.94
C GLU A 242 0.21 -1.74 -6.66
N SER A 243 -0.32 -2.21 -5.53
CA SER A 243 -0.17 -1.54 -4.24
C SER A 243 1.29 -1.46 -3.79
N PHE A 244 2.06 -2.54 -3.99
CA PHE A 244 3.50 -2.56 -3.70
C PHE A 244 4.28 -1.61 -4.59
N VAL A 245 4.05 -1.65 -5.90
CA VAL A 245 4.71 -0.75 -6.86
C VAL A 245 4.39 0.71 -6.53
N LYS A 246 3.14 1.03 -6.19
CA LYS A 246 2.73 2.39 -5.82
C LYS A 246 3.43 2.88 -4.53
N LEU A 247 3.53 2.02 -3.51
CA LEU A 247 4.26 2.36 -2.28
C LEU A 247 5.74 2.58 -2.56
N TYR A 248 6.37 1.65 -3.28
CA TYR A 248 7.77 1.70 -3.65
C TYR A 248 8.08 2.98 -4.44
N HIS A 249 7.24 3.32 -5.42
CA HIS A 249 7.34 4.56 -6.21
C HIS A 249 7.39 5.80 -5.31
N LEU A 250 6.43 5.94 -4.38
CA LEU A 250 6.37 7.11 -3.49
C LEU A 250 7.54 7.18 -2.51
N LEU A 251 7.97 6.03 -1.97
CA LEU A 251 9.14 5.97 -1.09
C LEU A 251 10.42 6.34 -1.83
N LYS A 252 10.58 5.88 -3.08
CA LYS A 252 11.75 6.21 -3.90
C LYS A 252 11.77 7.69 -4.29
N LEU A 253 10.62 8.26 -4.63
CA LEU A 253 10.50 9.70 -4.88
C LEU A 253 10.88 10.51 -3.64
N TRP A 254 10.40 10.10 -2.46
CA TRP A 254 10.73 10.75 -1.20
C TRP A 254 12.25 10.70 -0.91
N GLU A 255 12.86 9.53 -1.08
CA GLU A 255 14.31 9.34 -0.93
C GLU A 255 15.12 10.27 -1.85
N LEU A 256 14.82 10.27 -3.15
CA LEU A 256 15.52 11.11 -4.11
C LEU A 256 15.32 12.60 -3.82
N ASN A 257 14.11 13.00 -3.42
CA ASN A 257 13.82 14.39 -3.06
C ASN A 257 14.59 14.87 -1.84
N ARG A 258 15.02 13.99 -0.91
CA ARG A 258 15.87 14.40 0.22
C ARG A 258 17.21 14.99 -0.24
N THR A 259 17.74 14.49 -1.34
CA THR A 259 19.00 14.99 -1.92
C THR A 259 18.76 16.19 -2.85
N ALA A 260 17.78 16.08 -3.75
CA ALA A 260 17.48 17.09 -4.75
C ALA A 260 16.80 18.36 -4.17
N LYS A 261 16.02 18.22 -3.09
CA LYS A 261 15.19 19.26 -2.48
C LYS A 261 14.31 20.01 -3.49
N ALA A 262 13.82 19.28 -4.50
CA ALA A 262 13.03 19.84 -5.59
C ALA A 262 11.62 20.22 -5.14
N LEU A 263 11.06 19.48 -4.18
CA LEU A 263 9.70 19.60 -3.66
C LEU A 263 9.71 19.69 -2.13
N PRO A 264 8.70 20.34 -1.51
CA PRO A 264 8.55 20.33 -0.06
C PRO A 264 8.34 18.92 0.50
N GLU A 265 9.01 18.58 1.60
CA GLU A 265 8.89 17.24 2.22
C GLU A 265 7.46 16.90 2.66
N ARG A 266 6.68 17.93 3.06
CA ARG A 266 5.28 17.78 3.49
C ARG A 266 4.41 17.08 2.44
N GLU A 267 4.66 17.35 1.16
CA GLU A 267 3.88 16.78 0.06
C GLU A 267 4.02 15.25 0.02
N PHE A 268 5.23 14.73 0.22
CA PHE A 268 5.48 13.27 0.27
C PHE A 268 4.87 12.63 1.51
N ILE A 269 4.92 13.33 2.66
CA ILE A 269 4.31 12.83 3.89
C ILE A 269 2.80 12.66 3.72
N ILE A 270 2.14 13.64 3.10
CA ILE A 270 0.71 13.58 2.79
C ILE A 270 0.43 12.43 1.80
N ALA A 271 1.17 12.36 0.69
CA ALA A 271 0.98 11.35 -0.35
C ALA A 271 1.15 9.91 0.19
N LEU A 272 2.19 9.66 0.99
CA LEU A 272 2.45 8.33 1.58
C LEU A 272 1.38 7.96 2.62
N ARG A 273 0.95 8.91 3.46
CA ARG A 273 -0.13 8.67 4.46
C ARG A 273 -1.49 8.42 3.80
N ASN A 274 -1.80 9.13 2.71
CA ASN A 274 -3.05 8.97 1.96
C ASN A 274 -3.06 7.67 1.15
N THR A 275 -1.91 7.25 0.64
CA THR A 275 -1.80 6.05 -0.19
C THR A 275 -1.95 4.78 0.64
N MET A 276 -1.22 4.67 1.76
CA MET A 276 -1.26 3.45 2.55
C MET A 276 -0.95 3.68 4.03
N GLY A 277 -1.90 3.29 4.88
CA GLY A 277 -1.71 3.24 6.33
C GLY A 277 -0.73 2.14 6.75
N VAL A 278 -0.15 2.28 7.94
CA VAL A 278 0.91 1.40 8.46
C VAL A 278 0.48 -0.07 8.49
N ASP A 279 -0.73 -0.36 8.96
CA ASP A 279 -1.24 -1.74 9.05
C ASP A 279 -1.42 -2.37 7.66
N LYS A 280 -1.91 -1.61 6.69
CA LYS A 280 -2.05 -2.07 5.29
C LYS A 280 -0.69 -2.33 4.65
N ALA A 281 0.29 -1.45 4.88
CA ALA A 281 1.65 -1.65 4.39
C ALA A 281 2.29 -2.89 5.03
N ALA A 282 2.10 -3.10 6.34
CA ALA A 282 2.60 -4.28 7.03
C ALA A 282 1.97 -5.59 6.51
N LEU A 283 0.67 -5.57 6.18
CA LEU A 283 0.00 -6.71 5.53
C LEU A 283 0.56 -6.96 4.14
N LEU A 284 0.67 -5.93 3.31
CA LEU A 284 1.24 -6.03 1.97
C LEU A 284 2.65 -6.64 1.96
N PHE A 285 3.52 -6.18 2.87
CA PHE A 285 4.87 -6.72 3.00
C PHE A 285 4.87 -8.17 3.49
N LYS A 286 3.94 -8.55 4.39
CA LYS A 286 3.78 -9.93 4.84
C LYS A 286 3.31 -10.85 3.72
N ASP A 287 2.38 -10.38 2.89
CA ASP A 287 1.86 -11.13 1.76
C ASP A 287 2.96 -11.37 0.72
N TYR A 288 3.78 -10.36 0.44
CA TYR A 288 4.93 -10.52 -0.46
C TYR A 288 6.01 -11.45 0.13
N HIS A 289 6.34 -11.31 1.42
CA HIS A 289 7.23 -12.24 2.10
C HIS A 289 6.71 -13.69 2.05
N ALA A 290 5.41 -13.90 2.28
CA ALA A 290 4.78 -15.21 2.21
C ALA A 290 4.81 -15.79 0.78
N ALA A 291 4.62 -14.96 -0.25
CA ALA A 291 4.73 -15.38 -1.65
C ALA A 291 6.17 -15.82 -1.99
N LEU A 292 7.19 -15.06 -1.56
CA LEU A 292 8.60 -15.44 -1.76
C LEU A 292 8.96 -16.74 -1.02
N SER A 293 8.49 -16.87 0.23
CA SER A 293 8.69 -18.09 1.02
C SER A 293 8.06 -19.30 0.31
N LYS A 294 6.83 -19.14 -0.21
CA LYS A 294 6.14 -20.18 -0.96
C LYS A 294 6.93 -20.59 -2.20
N GLN A 295 7.44 -19.63 -2.98
CA GLN A 295 8.28 -19.94 -4.14
C GLN A 295 9.54 -20.72 -3.77
N LEU A 296 10.23 -20.34 -2.69
CA LEU A 296 11.39 -21.09 -2.19
C LEU A 296 11.02 -22.56 -1.87
N PHE A 297 9.95 -22.78 -1.11
CA PHE A 297 9.54 -24.14 -0.72
C PHE A 297 9.05 -24.96 -1.91
N GLU A 298 8.35 -24.36 -2.87
CA GLU A 298 7.94 -25.03 -4.13
C GLU A 298 9.17 -25.48 -4.93
N LYS A 299 10.21 -24.65 -5.03
CA LYS A 299 11.46 -25.05 -5.69
C LYS A 299 12.21 -26.14 -4.93
N SER A 300 12.23 -26.06 -3.60
CA SER A 300 12.80 -27.11 -2.76
C SER A 300 12.08 -28.45 -2.92
N LEU A 301 10.75 -28.45 -3.09
CA LEU A 301 9.98 -29.65 -3.36
C LEU A 301 10.24 -30.18 -4.78
N HIS A 302 10.33 -29.28 -5.76
CA HIS A 302 10.62 -29.64 -7.15
C HIS A 302 11.92 -30.43 -7.28
N ILE A 303 13.01 -29.99 -6.63
CA ILE A 303 14.30 -30.70 -6.70
C ILE A 303 14.29 -32.07 -6.01
N LYS A 304 13.38 -32.29 -5.06
CA LYS A 304 13.19 -33.59 -4.38
C LYS A 304 12.46 -34.59 -5.27
N GLN A 305 11.52 -34.09 -6.08
CA GLN A 305 10.75 -34.89 -7.03
C GLN A 305 11.52 -35.16 -8.34
N HIS A 306 12.41 -34.24 -8.73
CA HIS A 306 13.15 -34.28 -9.98
C HIS A 306 14.66 -34.15 -9.71
N ALA A 307 15.23 -35.11 -8.97
CA ALA A 307 16.64 -35.07 -8.57
C ALA A 307 17.61 -34.99 -9.77
N ASP A 308 17.23 -35.57 -10.92
CA ASP A 308 18.02 -35.55 -12.16
C ASP A 308 18.24 -34.12 -12.70
N ASP A 309 17.32 -33.19 -12.41
CA ASP A 309 17.39 -31.80 -12.88
C ASP A 309 18.55 -31.00 -12.26
N VAL A 310 19.09 -31.48 -11.13
CA VAL A 310 20.13 -30.82 -10.33
C VAL A 310 21.52 -31.43 -10.55
N THR A 311 21.67 -32.33 -11.52
CA THR A 311 22.98 -32.88 -11.91
C THR A 311 23.93 -31.80 -12.45
N GLU A 312 25.25 -31.97 -12.27
CA GLU A 312 26.24 -30.91 -12.57
C GLU A 312 26.14 -30.33 -14.00
N ASP A 313 25.79 -31.16 -14.99
CA ASP A 313 25.70 -30.83 -16.41
C ASP A 313 24.30 -30.41 -16.88
N SER A 314 23.32 -30.33 -15.98
CA SER A 314 21.93 -30.04 -16.36
C SER A 314 21.70 -28.56 -16.67
N PRO A 315 21.10 -28.20 -17.83
CA PRO A 315 20.66 -26.83 -18.09
C PRO A 315 19.57 -26.36 -17.11
N HIS A 316 18.83 -27.30 -16.50
CA HIS A 316 17.80 -27.00 -15.50
C HIS A 316 18.40 -26.50 -14.19
N ARG A 317 19.59 -26.98 -13.80
CA ARG A 317 20.32 -26.49 -12.63
C ARG A 317 20.66 -25.00 -12.76
N GLN A 318 21.15 -24.57 -13.92
CA GLN A 318 21.44 -23.14 -14.16
C GLN A 318 20.18 -22.29 -14.16
N LEU A 319 19.09 -22.79 -14.75
CA LEU A 319 17.79 -22.10 -14.70
C LEU A 319 17.29 -21.94 -13.26
N LEU A 320 17.41 -22.99 -12.45
CA LEU A 320 17.02 -22.98 -11.05
C LEU A 320 17.85 -21.98 -10.24
N LEU A 321 19.18 -21.98 -10.41
CA LEU A 321 20.07 -21.01 -9.75
C LEU A 321 19.70 -19.57 -10.12
N ASN A 322 19.41 -19.30 -11.39
CA ASN A 322 18.97 -17.97 -11.84
C ASN A 322 17.63 -17.58 -11.21
N GLN A 323 16.69 -18.52 -11.05
CA GLN A 323 15.41 -18.27 -10.35
C GLN A 323 15.63 -17.94 -8.87
N VAL A 324 16.43 -18.75 -8.16
CA VAL A 324 16.74 -18.55 -6.74
C VAL A 324 17.46 -17.22 -6.53
N SER A 325 18.44 -16.89 -7.37
CA SER A 325 19.10 -15.58 -7.36
C SER A 325 18.11 -14.44 -7.61
N GLY A 326 17.15 -14.62 -8.52
CA GLY A 326 16.03 -13.70 -8.71
C GLY A 326 15.25 -13.46 -7.41
N TYR A 327 14.85 -14.53 -6.71
CA TYR A 327 14.13 -14.43 -5.43
C TYR A 327 14.96 -13.75 -4.34
N GLN A 328 16.28 -13.94 -4.30
CA GLN A 328 17.17 -13.21 -3.39
C GLN A 328 17.13 -11.70 -3.66
N THR A 329 17.22 -11.30 -4.94
CA THR A 329 17.12 -9.88 -5.30
C THR A 329 15.77 -9.27 -4.92
N GLU A 330 14.68 -10.03 -5.08
CA GLU A 330 13.34 -9.63 -4.63
C GLU A 330 13.27 -9.48 -3.10
N ALA A 331 13.81 -10.44 -2.35
CA ALA A 331 13.85 -10.40 -0.88
C ALA A 331 14.66 -9.19 -0.37
N HIS A 332 15.81 -8.90 -0.96
CA HIS A 332 16.60 -7.71 -0.63
C HIS A 332 15.84 -6.41 -0.92
N LEU A 333 15.12 -6.33 -2.05
CA LEU A 333 14.29 -5.16 -2.33
C LEU A 333 13.17 -5.02 -1.30
N LEU A 334 12.48 -6.10 -0.97
CA LEU A 334 11.42 -6.09 0.03
C LEU A 334 11.95 -5.59 1.38
N GLY A 335 13.09 -6.13 1.84
CA GLY A 335 13.76 -5.70 3.07
C GLY A 335 14.14 -4.22 3.04
N ALA A 336 14.74 -3.75 1.95
CA ALA A 336 15.08 -2.34 1.77
C ALA A 336 13.83 -1.44 1.77
N THR A 337 12.74 -1.87 1.15
CA THR A 337 11.48 -1.12 1.09
C THR A 337 10.82 -1.04 2.47
N ILE A 338 10.83 -2.12 3.25
CA ILE A 338 10.36 -2.13 4.65
C ILE A 338 11.20 -1.17 5.49
N ALA A 339 12.53 -1.21 5.35
CA ALA A 339 13.44 -0.33 6.07
C ALA A 339 13.20 1.14 5.73
N HIS A 340 13.05 1.49 4.44
CA HIS A 340 12.73 2.84 3.99
C HIS A 340 11.35 3.31 4.46
N TYR A 341 10.34 2.45 4.44
CA TYR A 341 9.02 2.80 4.98
C TYR A 341 9.06 3.03 6.49
N ARG A 342 9.81 2.21 7.23
CA ARG A 342 10.03 2.43 8.66
C ARG A 342 10.79 3.73 8.91
N GLU A 343 11.85 4.02 8.16
CA GLU A 343 12.59 5.29 8.26
C GLU A 343 11.67 6.49 8.01
N PHE A 344 10.82 6.40 6.99
CA PHE A 344 9.79 7.39 6.70
C PHE A 344 8.89 7.64 7.91
N LEU A 345 8.32 6.58 8.52
CA LEU A 345 7.45 6.73 9.69
C LEU A 345 8.17 7.36 10.89
N LEU A 346 9.40 6.94 11.17
CA LEU A 346 10.19 7.46 12.30
C LEU A 346 10.53 8.95 12.17
N ARG A 347 10.65 9.45 10.93
CA ARG A 347 10.95 10.86 10.64
C ARG A 347 9.70 11.72 10.46
N ALA A 348 8.62 11.14 9.94
CA ALA A 348 7.37 11.84 9.71
C ALA A 348 6.46 11.90 10.95
N ASP A 349 6.84 11.24 12.06
CA ASP A 349 6.12 11.30 13.33
C ASP A 349 6.08 12.74 13.87
N PRO A 350 4.93 13.22 14.40
CA PRO A 350 4.85 14.49 15.12
C PRO A 350 5.87 14.64 16.25
N ASP A 351 6.28 13.54 16.88
CA ASP A 351 7.38 13.47 17.84
C ASP A 351 8.47 12.53 17.30
N PRO A 352 9.38 13.05 16.44
CA PRO A 352 10.28 12.20 15.65
C PRO A 352 11.24 11.42 16.55
N TYR A 353 11.38 10.13 16.24
CA TYR A 353 12.26 9.20 16.96
C TYR A 353 13.72 9.67 16.98
N VAL A 354 14.13 10.45 15.98
CA VAL A 354 15.44 11.10 15.93
C VAL A 354 15.23 12.58 15.65
N SER A 355 15.48 13.43 16.64
CA SER A 355 15.48 14.88 16.48
C SER A 355 16.88 15.45 16.66
N THR A 356 17.21 16.50 15.90
CA THR A 356 18.37 17.34 16.18
C THR A 356 17.91 18.48 17.08
N ARG A 357 18.57 18.64 18.24
CA ARG A 357 18.35 19.83 19.06
C ARG A 357 18.90 21.03 18.30
N LEU A 358 18.08 22.07 18.13
CA LEU A 358 18.53 23.36 17.58
C LEU A 358 19.80 23.82 18.32
N GLY A 359 20.94 23.87 17.60
CA GLY A 359 22.23 24.32 18.13
C GLY A 359 23.19 23.23 18.63
N PHE A 360 22.87 21.94 18.53
CA PHE A 360 23.77 20.85 18.93
C PHE A 360 23.86 19.75 17.85
N SER A 361 25.04 19.12 17.71
CA SER A 361 25.27 17.96 16.84
C SER A 361 24.71 16.65 17.38
N ASP A 362 24.24 16.66 18.63
CA ASP A 362 23.83 15.46 19.34
C ASP A 362 22.39 15.09 18.97
N TRP A 363 22.24 13.89 18.43
CA TRP A 363 20.96 13.27 18.12
C TRP A 363 20.23 12.93 19.42
N VAL A 364 19.01 13.44 19.58
CA VAL A 364 18.13 13.02 20.68
C VAL A 364 17.24 11.91 20.14
N VAL A 365 17.36 10.72 20.73
CA VAL A 365 16.53 9.56 20.39
C VAL A 365 15.29 9.57 21.28
N GLY A 366 14.12 9.79 20.68
CA GLY A 366 12.82 9.65 21.32
C GLY A 366 12.41 8.18 21.49
N PRO A 367 11.29 7.86 22.14
CA PRO A 367 10.76 6.49 22.17
C PRO A 367 10.29 6.06 20.77
N GLU A 368 10.64 4.85 20.33
CA GLU A 368 10.19 4.33 19.04
C GLU A 368 8.65 4.17 19.02
N PRO A 369 7.94 4.70 18.01
CA PRO A 369 6.51 4.51 17.86
C PRO A 369 6.13 3.03 17.88
N ILE A 370 5.08 2.67 18.63
CA ILE A 370 4.65 1.26 18.76
C ILE A 370 4.30 0.66 17.39
N GLN A 371 3.80 1.49 16.47
CA GLN A 371 3.36 1.11 15.13
C GLN A 371 4.51 0.69 14.20
N THR A 372 5.77 1.02 14.49
CA THR A 372 6.92 0.62 13.65
C THR A 372 7.53 -0.71 14.06
N LYS A 373 7.24 -1.22 15.27
CA LYS A 373 7.74 -2.51 15.76
C LYS A 373 7.35 -3.71 14.87
N PRO A 374 6.10 -3.81 14.36
CA PRO A 374 5.74 -4.87 13.44
C PRO A 374 6.58 -4.88 12.16
N LEU A 375 6.97 -3.69 11.66
CA LEU A 375 7.83 -3.55 10.48
C LEU A 375 9.27 -3.98 10.76
N LEU A 376 9.78 -3.69 11.97
CA LEU A 376 11.10 -4.16 12.40
C LEU A 376 11.16 -5.69 12.43
N ASN A 377 10.15 -6.33 13.05
CA ASN A 377 10.06 -7.79 13.09
C ASN A 377 9.99 -8.39 11.68
N LEU A 378 9.21 -7.77 10.79
CA LEU A 378 9.11 -8.21 9.41
C LEU A 378 10.43 -8.03 8.64
N GLY A 379 11.22 -7.00 8.95
CA GLY A 379 12.57 -6.85 8.43
C GLY A 379 13.46 -8.05 8.79
N TYR A 380 13.44 -8.49 10.06
CA TYR A 380 14.16 -9.69 10.47
C TYR A 380 13.64 -10.97 9.79
N ASP A 381 12.32 -11.08 9.58
CA ASP A 381 11.73 -12.22 8.86
C ASP A 381 12.25 -12.28 7.40
N VAL A 382 12.33 -11.13 6.71
CA VAL A 382 12.87 -11.04 5.34
C VAL A 382 14.38 -11.31 5.27
N GLU A 383 15.14 -10.86 6.26
CA GLU A 383 16.57 -11.21 6.38
C GLU A 383 16.74 -12.73 6.55
N ALA A 384 15.96 -13.36 7.43
CA ALA A 384 15.97 -14.81 7.61
C ALA A 384 15.61 -15.56 6.32
N LEU A 385 14.63 -15.08 5.55
CA LEU A 385 14.30 -15.65 4.24
C LEU A 385 15.46 -15.50 3.24
N SER A 386 16.15 -14.37 3.25
CA SER A 386 17.32 -14.13 2.39
C SER A 386 18.44 -15.12 2.72
N GLU A 387 18.71 -15.37 4.00
CA GLU A 387 19.67 -16.40 4.44
C GLU A 387 19.24 -17.82 3.98
N LEU A 388 17.95 -18.13 4.03
CA LEU A 388 17.44 -19.43 3.56
C LEU A 388 17.62 -19.59 2.04
N LEU A 389 17.36 -18.55 1.25
CA LEU A 389 17.59 -18.55 -0.19
C LEU A 389 19.08 -18.73 -0.53
N GLU A 390 19.97 -18.08 0.21
CA GLU A 390 21.43 -18.26 0.05
C GLU A 390 21.86 -19.68 0.39
N ARG A 391 21.35 -20.25 1.50
CA ARG A 391 21.63 -21.64 1.87
C ARG A 391 21.12 -22.62 0.82
N PHE A 392 19.92 -22.38 0.28
CA PHE A 392 19.35 -23.21 -0.76
C PHE A 392 20.16 -23.17 -2.06
N GLU A 393 20.60 -21.97 -2.48
CA GLU A 393 21.51 -21.82 -3.63
C GLU A 393 22.82 -22.57 -3.43
N HIS A 394 23.42 -22.47 -2.24
CA HIS A 394 24.62 -23.23 -1.88
C HIS A 394 24.36 -24.75 -1.91
N ALA A 395 23.19 -25.21 -1.50
CA ALA A 395 22.84 -26.62 -1.52
C ALA A 395 22.67 -27.16 -2.95
N ILE A 396 22.06 -26.39 -3.86
CA ILE A 396 21.96 -26.70 -5.30
C ILE A 396 23.35 -26.81 -5.95
N ASN A 397 24.35 -26.13 -5.38
CA ASN A 397 25.73 -26.17 -5.85
C ASN A 397 26.56 -27.34 -5.31
N LYS A 398 26.06 -28.10 -4.33
CA LYS A 398 26.74 -29.29 -3.81
C LYS A 398 26.46 -30.51 -4.68
N ASP A 399 27.44 -31.39 -4.83
CA ASP A 399 27.28 -32.67 -5.53
C ASP A 399 26.27 -33.57 -4.77
N PRO A 400 25.17 -34.02 -5.43
CA PRO A 400 24.18 -34.93 -4.84
C PRO A 400 24.79 -36.23 -4.30
N SER A 401 25.87 -36.72 -4.92
CA SER A 401 26.54 -37.97 -4.55
C SER A 401 27.19 -37.86 -3.16
N GLN A 402 27.76 -36.69 -2.87
CA GLN A 402 28.38 -36.41 -1.58
C GLN A 402 27.33 -36.28 -0.47
N GLN A 403 26.15 -35.72 -0.78
CA GLN A 403 25.04 -35.63 0.17
C GLN A 403 24.48 -37.00 0.58
N GLN A 404 24.46 -37.98 -0.34
CA GLN A 404 23.94 -39.32 -0.06
C GLN A 404 24.89 -40.17 0.79
N MET A 405 26.21 -40.06 0.57
CA MET A 405 27.20 -40.86 1.33
C MET A 405 27.24 -40.49 2.83
N ASP A 406 27.07 -39.21 3.16
CA ASP A 406 27.11 -38.74 4.55
C ASP A 406 25.84 -39.09 5.33
N ARG A 407 24.72 -39.31 4.64
CA ARG A 407 23.40 -39.42 5.26
C ARG A 407 23.24 -40.61 6.21
N ALA A 408 23.76 -41.79 5.86
CA ALA A 408 23.61 -42.97 6.72
C ALA A 408 24.31 -42.78 8.07
N ASN A 409 25.50 -42.16 8.06
CA ASN A 409 26.24 -41.85 9.27
C ASN A 409 25.52 -40.79 10.11
N LEU A 410 24.94 -39.77 9.45
CA LEU A 410 24.18 -38.72 10.12
C LEU A 410 22.88 -39.24 10.73
N ASP A 411 22.14 -40.12 10.05
CA ASP A 411 20.95 -40.77 10.61
C ASP A 411 21.30 -41.61 11.84
N GLN A 412 22.35 -42.43 11.76
CA GLN A 412 22.81 -43.19 12.92
C GLN A 412 23.09 -42.29 14.12
N ALA A 413 23.79 -41.16 13.91
CA ALA A 413 24.06 -40.19 14.97
C ALA A 413 22.79 -39.56 15.57
N VAL A 414 21.76 -39.31 14.75
CA VAL A 414 20.44 -38.84 15.22
C VAL A 414 19.76 -39.91 16.06
N GLN A 415 19.70 -41.16 15.60
CA GLN A 415 19.04 -42.23 16.35
C GLN A 415 19.75 -42.52 17.68
N GLU A 416 21.08 -42.51 17.71
CA GLU A 416 21.87 -42.67 18.95
C GLU A 416 21.55 -41.56 19.96
N SER A 417 21.57 -40.31 19.51
CA SER A 417 21.25 -39.16 20.38
C SER A 417 19.80 -39.19 20.88
N LEU A 418 18.84 -39.59 20.03
CA LEU A 418 17.44 -39.78 20.41
C LEU A 418 17.26 -40.91 21.42
N HIS A 419 18.02 -42.00 21.30
CA HIS A 419 18.01 -43.10 22.25
C HIS A 419 18.46 -42.63 23.64
N GLU A 420 19.56 -41.86 23.70
CA GLU A 420 20.06 -41.27 24.94
C GLU A 420 19.06 -40.29 25.57
N MET A 421 18.39 -39.44 24.77
CA MET A 421 17.33 -38.57 25.26
C MET A 421 16.10 -39.32 25.78
N SER A 422 15.81 -40.49 25.21
CA SER A 422 14.65 -41.31 25.61
C SER A 422 14.88 -42.06 26.91
N HIS A 423 16.09 -42.02 27.48
CA HIS A 423 16.40 -42.71 28.72
C HIS A 423 15.63 -42.09 29.91
N PRO A 424 14.90 -42.86 30.73
CA PRO A 424 14.05 -42.32 31.81
C PRO A 424 14.79 -41.46 32.84
N LEU A 425 16.09 -41.72 33.01
CA LEU A 425 16.98 -41.02 33.94
C LEU A 425 17.74 -39.85 33.31
N ALA A 426 17.43 -39.47 32.06
CA ALA A 426 18.08 -38.36 31.39
C ALA A 426 17.93 -37.06 32.19
N THR A 427 19.08 -36.47 32.51
CA THR A 427 19.14 -35.19 33.22
C THR A 427 18.87 -34.04 32.24
N HIS A 428 18.44 -32.89 32.77
CA HIS A 428 18.24 -31.69 31.96
C HIS A 428 19.48 -31.32 31.11
N ARG A 429 20.69 -31.49 31.69
CA ARG A 429 21.96 -31.18 30.99
C ARG A 429 22.22 -32.15 29.85
N GLN A 430 21.99 -33.45 30.06
CA GLN A 430 22.10 -34.46 29.00
C GLN A 430 21.09 -34.17 27.88
N MET A 431 19.82 -33.93 28.23
CA MET A 431 18.78 -33.60 27.26
C MET A 431 19.16 -32.39 26.39
N ARG A 432 19.69 -31.34 27.01
CA ARG A 432 20.14 -30.15 26.27
C ARG A 432 21.32 -30.46 25.34
N SER A 433 22.30 -31.23 25.80
CA SER A 433 23.47 -31.63 25.02
C SER A 433 23.09 -32.50 23.81
N GLU A 434 22.28 -33.53 24.02
CA GLU A 434 21.86 -34.42 22.94
C GLU A 434 20.89 -33.73 21.97
N ALA A 435 19.98 -32.86 22.46
CA ALA A 435 19.14 -32.04 21.60
C ALA A 435 19.98 -31.15 20.67
N GLU A 436 21.02 -30.48 21.19
CA GLU A 436 21.91 -29.65 20.40
C GLU A 436 22.63 -30.47 19.31
N LYS A 437 23.11 -31.67 19.64
CA LYS A 437 23.70 -32.59 18.63
C LYS A 437 22.69 -32.95 17.55
N ILE A 438 21.47 -33.37 17.92
CA ILE A 438 20.42 -33.73 16.95
C ILE A 438 20.13 -32.56 16.02
N LEU A 439 19.95 -31.35 16.56
CA LEU A 439 19.65 -30.17 15.75
C LEU A 439 20.80 -29.82 14.78
N ASN A 440 22.05 -29.90 15.24
CA ASN A 440 23.21 -29.68 14.37
C ASN A 440 23.31 -30.75 13.26
N THR A 441 23.04 -32.02 13.59
CA THR A 441 23.01 -33.10 12.60
C THR A 441 21.86 -32.93 11.60
N MET A 442 20.68 -32.54 12.07
CA MET A 442 19.54 -32.21 11.18
C MET A 442 19.85 -31.01 10.27
N GLN A 443 20.57 -30.00 10.77
CA GLN A 443 21.01 -28.88 9.94
C GLN A 443 21.98 -29.34 8.84
N GLN A 444 22.86 -30.31 9.12
CA GLN A 444 23.77 -30.89 8.13
C GLN A 444 23.05 -31.73 7.08
N LEU A 445 21.98 -32.44 7.48
CA LEU A 445 21.11 -33.19 6.56
C LEU A 445 20.33 -32.28 5.60
N ASP A 446 20.18 -31.00 5.94
CA ASP A 446 19.64 -29.93 5.09
C ASP A 446 18.34 -30.32 4.35
N GLU A 447 17.23 -30.38 5.07
CA GLU A 447 15.91 -30.69 4.49
C GLU A 447 15.57 -29.77 3.30
N LEU A 448 15.95 -28.49 3.38
CA LEU A 448 15.68 -27.50 2.34
C LEU A 448 16.43 -27.84 1.05
N GLY A 449 17.72 -28.13 1.14
CA GLY A 449 18.60 -28.40 0.01
C GLY A 449 18.63 -29.85 -0.50
N SER A 450 18.13 -30.81 0.27
CA SER A 450 18.16 -32.24 -0.07
C SER A 450 17.38 -32.55 -1.35
N THR A 451 17.94 -33.43 -2.18
CA THR A 451 17.32 -34.00 -3.40
C THR A 451 16.54 -35.30 -3.15
N ASP A 452 16.57 -35.84 -1.92
CA ASP A 452 15.78 -37.03 -1.60
C ASP A 452 14.31 -36.69 -1.28
N GLU A 453 13.42 -37.38 -1.96
CA GLU A 453 11.97 -37.35 -1.77
C GLU A 453 11.54 -37.73 -0.33
N ASN A 454 12.26 -38.66 0.30
CA ASN A 454 11.91 -39.14 1.65
C ASN A 454 12.39 -38.23 2.79
N SER A 455 13.11 -37.14 2.47
CA SER A 455 13.66 -36.21 3.47
C SER A 455 12.57 -35.60 4.36
N ILE A 456 11.46 -35.17 3.78
CA ILE A 456 10.34 -34.56 4.53
C ILE A 456 9.76 -35.56 5.53
N PHE A 457 9.50 -36.79 5.09
CA PHE A 457 8.98 -37.84 5.97
C PHE A 457 9.97 -38.18 7.09
N TYR A 458 11.26 -38.23 6.79
CA TYR A 458 12.32 -38.44 7.77
C TYR A 458 12.35 -37.33 8.82
N PHE A 459 12.38 -36.05 8.42
CA PHE A 459 12.39 -34.92 9.34
C PHE A 459 11.13 -34.91 10.23
N ASN A 460 9.95 -35.21 9.67
CA ASN A 460 8.72 -35.35 10.44
C ASN A 460 8.84 -36.40 11.55
N GLN A 461 9.44 -37.57 11.26
CA GLN A 461 9.69 -38.61 12.27
C GLN A 461 10.68 -38.16 13.34
N VAL A 462 11.78 -37.52 12.94
CA VAL A 462 12.80 -37.05 13.88
C VAL A 462 12.20 -36.00 14.81
N PHE A 463 11.45 -35.02 14.30
CA PHE A 463 10.77 -34.04 15.14
C PHE A 463 9.76 -34.67 16.09
N ALA A 464 8.95 -35.62 15.62
CA ALA A 464 8.00 -36.34 16.46
C ALA A 464 8.70 -37.08 17.61
N LYS A 465 9.77 -37.82 17.30
CA LYS A 465 10.59 -38.53 18.31
C LYS A 465 11.29 -37.56 19.27
N LEU A 466 11.86 -36.47 18.76
CA LEU A 466 12.57 -35.47 19.55
C LEU A 466 11.65 -34.78 20.55
N LEU A 467 10.49 -34.30 20.09
CA LEU A 467 9.49 -33.64 20.95
C LEU A 467 8.85 -34.61 21.95
N ARG A 468 8.72 -35.89 21.58
CA ARG A 468 8.31 -36.94 22.51
C ARG A 468 9.36 -37.21 23.57
N ALA A 469 10.64 -37.34 23.21
CA ALA A 469 11.72 -37.55 24.16
C ALA A 469 11.83 -36.36 25.13
N ASP A 470 11.65 -35.14 24.63
CA ASP A 470 11.73 -33.89 25.40
C ASP A 470 10.39 -33.43 26.01
N TRP A 471 9.47 -34.36 26.29
CA TRP A 471 8.18 -34.04 26.90
C TRP A 471 8.28 -33.46 28.32
N LYS A 472 9.36 -33.78 29.05
CA LYS A 472 9.53 -33.40 30.45
C LYS A 472 10.13 -32.01 30.64
N TYR A 473 11.16 -31.68 29.85
CA TYR A 473 11.96 -30.48 30.07
C TYR A 473 11.72 -29.40 29.03
N HIS A 474 11.27 -29.77 27.82
CA HIS A 474 11.05 -28.86 26.70
C HIS A 474 12.29 -28.01 26.37
N VAL A 475 13.49 -28.58 26.54
CA VAL A 475 14.78 -27.91 26.28
C VAL A 475 14.97 -27.53 24.81
N VAL A 476 14.37 -28.28 23.89
CA VAL A 476 14.52 -28.11 22.44
C VAL A 476 13.99 -26.73 22.00
N PHE A 477 12.93 -26.24 22.64
CA PHE A 477 12.36 -24.90 22.43
C PHE A 477 13.25 -23.75 22.93
N GLY A 478 14.36 -24.06 23.61
CA GLY A 478 15.37 -23.07 23.97
C GLY A 478 16.39 -22.79 22.87
N PHE A 479 16.38 -23.55 21.77
CA PHE A 479 17.34 -23.41 20.67
C PHE A 479 16.72 -22.66 19.49
N PRO A 480 17.30 -21.53 19.05
CA PRO A 480 16.86 -20.85 17.83
C PRO A 480 16.88 -21.76 16.59
N LEU A 481 17.90 -22.64 16.50
CA LEU A 481 18.05 -23.59 15.41
C LEU A 481 16.85 -24.55 15.29
N PHE A 482 16.26 -24.97 16.42
CA PHE A 482 15.06 -25.81 16.37
C PHE A 482 13.89 -25.10 15.70
N HIS A 483 13.63 -23.84 16.06
CA HIS A 483 12.56 -23.06 15.46
C HIS A 483 12.79 -22.81 13.97
N GLN A 484 14.03 -22.59 13.55
CA GLN A 484 14.40 -22.45 12.15
C GLN A 484 14.13 -23.75 11.37
N LEU A 485 14.65 -24.88 11.85
CA LEU A 485 14.46 -26.18 11.20
C LEU A 485 12.98 -26.58 11.16
N PHE A 486 12.24 -26.36 12.24
CA PHE A 486 10.81 -26.65 12.28
C PHE A 486 10.00 -25.75 11.32
N ALA A 487 10.39 -24.48 11.16
CA ALA A 487 9.74 -23.57 10.22
C ALA A 487 10.00 -23.98 8.76
N ILE A 488 11.22 -24.40 8.43
CA ILE A 488 11.56 -24.97 7.12
C ILE A 488 10.70 -26.20 6.85
N HIS A 489 10.68 -27.15 7.78
CA HIS A 489 9.89 -28.38 7.68
C HIS A 489 8.41 -28.08 7.43
N LYS A 490 7.83 -27.18 8.22
CA LYS A 490 6.43 -26.76 8.06
C LYS A 490 6.18 -26.10 6.70
N GLY A 491 7.13 -25.36 6.16
CA GLY A 491 7.02 -24.74 4.83
C GLY A 491 7.01 -25.76 3.68
N LEU A 492 7.65 -26.92 3.87
CA LEU A 492 7.71 -28.01 2.90
C LEU A 492 6.53 -28.99 2.99
N LEU A 493 5.80 -29.00 4.11
CA LEU A 493 4.63 -29.84 4.27
C LEU A 493 3.48 -29.37 3.38
N PRO A 494 2.70 -30.30 2.78
CA PRO A 494 1.50 -29.93 2.06
C PRO A 494 0.51 -29.23 3.01
N ALA A 495 -0.26 -28.27 2.48
CA ALA A 495 -1.26 -27.58 3.28
C ALA A 495 -2.30 -28.57 3.80
N ILE A 496 -2.42 -28.67 5.14
CA ILE A 496 -3.44 -29.48 5.80
C ILE A 496 -4.82 -28.93 5.44
N GLN A 497 -5.64 -29.74 4.75
CA GLN A 497 -6.96 -29.32 4.28
C GLN A 497 -8.05 -29.38 5.37
N ASP A 498 -7.75 -29.91 6.56
CA ASP A 498 -8.71 -29.98 7.66
C ASP A 498 -9.05 -28.60 8.23
N ARG A 499 -10.28 -28.13 7.93
CA ARG A 499 -10.82 -26.89 8.50
C ARG A 499 -10.95 -26.97 10.02
N HIS A 500 -11.26 -28.14 10.58
CA HIS A 500 -11.38 -28.30 12.02
C HIS A 500 -10.03 -28.16 12.70
N HIS A 501 -8.96 -28.71 12.12
CA HIS A 501 -7.58 -28.50 12.56
C HIS A 501 -7.22 -27.01 12.61
N ALA A 502 -7.46 -26.28 11.52
CA ALA A 502 -7.16 -24.85 11.45
C ALA A 502 -7.91 -24.05 12.55
N VAL A 503 -9.19 -24.37 12.78
CA VAL A 503 -9.99 -23.77 13.85
C VAL A 503 -9.44 -24.14 15.23
N ARG A 504 -9.10 -25.41 15.48
CA ARG A 504 -8.50 -25.88 16.75
C ARG A 504 -7.19 -25.13 17.03
N LEU A 505 -6.30 -24.99 16.05
CA LEU A 505 -5.05 -24.26 16.18
C LEU A 505 -5.25 -22.79 16.57
N ILE A 506 -6.19 -22.09 15.93
CA ILE A 506 -6.50 -20.70 16.27
C ILE A 506 -6.98 -20.60 17.72
N LYS A 507 -7.86 -21.52 18.14
CA LYS A 507 -8.38 -21.58 19.51
C LYS A 507 -7.26 -21.86 20.52
N PHE A 508 -6.44 -22.90 20.28
CA PHE A 508 -5.30 -23.21 21.15
C PHE A 508 -4.34 -22.03 21.27
N LYS A 509 -3.93 -21.40 20.16
CA LYS A 509 -3.04 -20.23 20.20
C LYS A 509 -3.60 -19.10 21.06
N LYS A 510 -4.89 -18.79 20.92
CA LYS A 510 -5.56 -17.74 21.70
C LYS A 510 -5.57 -18.07 23.20
N LEU A 511 -6.05 -19.26 23.57
CA LEU A 511 -6.18 -19.68 24.97
C LEU A 511 -4.82 -19.77 25.66
N LEU A 512 -3.84 -20.40 25.02
CA LEU A 512 -2.48 -20.54 25.56
C LEU A 512 -1.77 -19.19 25.72
N GLN A 513 -1.96 -18.27 24.77
CA GLN A 513 -1.39 -16.93 24.85
C GLN A 513 -2.00 -16.13 26.02
N GLN A 514 -3.30 -16.21 26.21
CA GLN A 514 -4.00 -15.55 27.32
C GLN A 514 -3.54 -16.07 28.68
N ILE A 515 -3.41 -17.40 28.82
CA ILE A 515 -2.86 -18.01 30.04
C ILE A 515 -1.41 -17.56 30.29
N LEU A 516 -0.57 -17.49 29.24
CA LEU A 516 0.80 -16.98 29.36
C LEU A 516 0.86 -15.52 29.82
N GLU A 517 -0.07 -14.69 29.36
CA GLU A 517 -0.16 -13.29 29.77
C GLU A 517 -0.49 -13.16 31.26
N TRP A 518 -1.43 -13.96 31.76
CA TRP A 518 -1.74 -13.99 33.20
C TRP A 518 -0.60 -14.51 34.05
N VAL A 519 0.12 -15.54 33.60
CA VAL A 519 1.31 -16.06 34.28
C VAL A 519 2.42 -15.01 34.32
N LYS A 520 2.69 -14.32 33.21
CA LYS A 520 3.69 -13.23 33.16
C LYS A 520 3.29 -12.06 34.05
N ALA A 521 2.00 -11.76 34.16
CA ALA A 521 1.48 -10.70 35.01
C ALA A 521 1.37 -11.08 36.49
N GLN A 522 1.67 -12.34 36.86
CA GLN A 522 1.48 -12.88 38.22
C GLN A 522 0.02 -12.73 38.72
N LYS A 523 -0.95 -12.96 37.82
CA LYS A 523 -2.38 -12.82 38.07
C LYS A 523 -3.14 -14.14 37.99
N THR A 524 -2.46 -15.28 38.05
CA THR A 524 -3.11 -16.59 37.90
C THR A 524 -4.16 -16.87 38.98
N GLN A 525 -3.97 -16.39 40.21
CA GLN A 525 -4.97 -16.55 41.27
C GLN A 525 -6.25 -15.73 41.00
N ALA A 526 -6.10 -14.51 40.49
CA ALA A 526 -7.24 -13.65 40.14
C ALA A 526 -8.05 -14.21 38.96
N HIS A 527 -7.38 -14.92 38.05
CA HIS A 527 -7.99 -15.54 36.87
C HIS A 527 -8.10 -17.06 37.00
N ALA A 528 -8.12 -17.61 38.21
CA ALA A 528 -8.10 -19.07 38.41
C ALA A 528 -9.31 -19.76 37.74
N HIS A 529 -10.50 -19.17 37.84
CA HIS A 529 -11.70 -19.68 37.19
C HIS A 529 -11.62 -19.59 35.66
N ASP A 530 -11.12 -18.46 35.13
CA ASP A 530 -10.98 -18.27 33.68
C ASP A 530 -9.97 -19.28 33.10
N ILE A 531 -8.85 -19.51 33.79
CA ILE A 531 -7.85 -20.52 33.42
C ILE A 531 -8.48 -21.91 33.40
N GLU A 532 -9.30 -22.26 34.39
CA GLU A 532 -9.98 -23.55 34.44
C GLU A 532 -10.97 -23.74 33.28
N LEU A 533 -11.71 -22.68 32.91
CA LEU A 533 -12.60 -22.69 31.73
C LEU A 533 -11.79 -22.87 30.44
N ASP A 534 -10.74 -22.07 30.23
CA ASP A 534 -9.86 -22.18 29.06
C ASP A 534 -9.24 -23.58 28.95
N MET A 535 -8.86 -24.18 30.09
CA MET A 535 -8.35 -25.54 30.15
C MET A 535 -9.39 -26.60 29.77
N ASN A 536 -10.65 -26.41 30.19
CA ASN A 536 -11.73 -27.33 29.83
C ASN A 536 -12.07 -27.22 28.33
N ASP A 537 -12.00 -26.02 27.75
CA ASP A 537 -12.11 -25.82 26.30
C ASP A 537 -10.97 -26.55 25.55
N ILE A 538 -9.73 -26.42 26.04
CA ILE A 538 -8.58 -27.14 25.49
C ILE A 538 -8.80 -28.66 25.54
N LYS A 539 -9.29 -29.20 26.67
CA LYS A 539 -9.65 -30.62 26.79
C LYS A 539 -10.71 -31.01 25.77
N GLY A 540 -11.76 -30.21 25.62
CA GLY A 540 -12.82 -30.43 24.63
C GLY A 540 -12.26 -30.54 23.22
N TYR A 541 -11.41 -29.59 22.80
CA TYR A 541 -10.79 -29.63 21.47
C TYR A 541 -9.85 -30.82 21.26
N LEU A 542 -9.11 -31.25 22.28
CA LEU A 542 -8.28 -32.47 22.21
C LEU A 542 -9.13 -33.75 22.17
N GLN A 543 -10.26 -33.78 22.88
CA GLN A 543 -11.23 -34.87 22.80
C GLN A 543 -11.89 -34.96 21.43
N ASP A 544 -12.24 -33.82 20.83
CA ASP A 544 -12.78 -33.77 19.47
C ASP A 544 -11.79 -34.34 18.45
N PHE A 545 -10.50 -33.99 18.57
CA PHE A 545 -9.45 -34.53 17.72
C PHE A 545 -9.26 -36.05 17.92
N LEU A 546 -9.26 -36.53 19.16
CA LEU A 546 -9.21 -37.97 19.46
C LEU A 546 -10.44 -38.70 18.90
N GLY A 547 -11.64 -38.12 19.05
CA GLY A 547 -12.89 -38.66 18.54
C GLY A 547 -12.91 -38.73 17.01
N TYR A 548 -12.34 -37.73 16.34
CA TYR A 548 -12.12 -37.76 14.89
C TYR A 548 -11.22 -38.94 14.47
N LEU A 549 -10.07 -39.11 15.12
CA LEU A 549 -9.16 -40.25 14.83
C LEU A 549 -9.83 -41.60 15.08
N GLN A 550 -10.62 -41.74 16.15
CA GLN A 550 -11.36 -42.97 16.44
C GLN A 550 -12.40 -43.29 15.36
N ARG A 551 -13.07 -42.28 14.79
CA ARG A 551 -14.00 -42.47 13.67
C ARG A 551 -13.27 -42.97 12.42
N ILE A 552 -12.11 -42.40 12.11
CA ILE A 552 -11.27 -42.85 10.99
C ILE A 552 -10.86 -44.31 11.19
N ILE A 553 -10.34 -44.65 12.38
CA ILE A 553 -9.89 -46.02 12.67
C ILE A 553 -11.04 -47.01 12.51
N ASN A 554 -12.26 -46.64 12.89
CA ASN A 554 -13.43 -47.51 12.83
C ASN A 554 -14.14 -47.53 11.47
N ASP A 555 -13.71 -46.73 10.50
CA ASP A 555 -14.32 -46.70 9.17
C ASP A 555 -13.96 -47.97 8.38
N SER A 556 -14.96 -48.82 8.12
CA SER A 556 -14.78 -50.08 7.38
C SER A 556 -14.60 -49.88 5.87
N HIS A 557 -14.87 -48.69 5.34
CA HIS A 557 -14.78 -48.39 3.90
C HIS A 557 -13.45 -47.71 3.52
N LEU A 558 -12.55 -47.53 4.48
CA LEU A 558 -11.27 -46.88 4.25
C LEU A 558 -10.32 -47.80 3.47
N THR A 559 -9.93 -47.38 2.27
CA THR A 559 -8.90 -48.10 1.48
C THR A 559 -7.51 -47.90 2.09
N LYS A 560 -6.59 -48.83 1.78
CA LYS A 560 -5.19 -48.78 2.25
C LYS A 560 -4.48 -47.45 1.91
N GLU A 561 -4.68 -46.92 0.71
CA GLU A 561 -4.07 -45.65 0.27
C GLU A 561 -4.61 -44.46 1.09
N LYS A 562 -5.95 -44.36 1.23
CA LYS A 562 -6.58 -43.30 2.02
C LYS A 562 -6.18 -43.38 3.49
N ALA A 563 -6.04 -44.59 4.04
CA ALA A 563 -5.56 -44.80 5.39
C ALA A 563 -4.12 -44.28 5.58
N SER A 564 -3.23 -44.52 4.61
CA SER A 564 -1.85 -44.03 4.64
C SER A 564 -1.79 -42.51 4.57
N GLN A 565 -2.59 -41.88 3.70
CA GLN A 565 -2.66 -40.43 3.59
C GLN A 565 -3.19 -39.79 4.89
N LEU A 566 -4.32 -40.28 5.42
CA LEU A 566 -4.89 -39.79 6.67
C LEU A 566 -3.93 -39.97 7.86
N LYS A 567 -3.16 -41.07 7.88
CA LYS A 567 -2.12 -41.26 8.89
C LYS A 567 -1.09 -40.13 8.87
N GLN A 568 -0.63 -39.75 7.68
CA GLN A 568 0.35 -38.68 7.52
C GLN A 568 -0.23 -37.34 7.94
N GLU A 569 -1.46 -37.02 7.51
CA GLU A 569 -2.17 -35.80 7.90
C GLU A 569 -2.34 -35.69 9.41
N VAL A 570 -2.85 -36.75 10.07
CA VAL A 570 -3.04 -36.74 11.54
C VAL A 570 -1.71 -36.68 12.28
N ALA A 571 -0.65 -37.32 11.77
CA ALA A 571 0.68 -37.23 12.36
C ALA A 571 1.25 -35.80 12.26
N GLN A 572 1.03 -35.10 11.14
CA GLN A 572 1.39 -33.70 10.97
C GLN A 572 0.60 -32.80 11.92
N GLU A 573 -0.72 -33.00 12.05
CA GLU A 573 -1.54 -32.25 13.02
C GLU A 573 -1.04 -32.43 14.45
N LEU A 574 -0.74 -33.67 14.83
CA LEU A 574 -0.19 -33.98 16.16
C LEU A 574 1.16 -33.28 16.37
N LEU A 575 2.02 -33.25 15.35
CA LEU A 575 3.30 -32.57 15.42
C LEU A 575 3.12 -31.06 15.64
N GLU A 576 2.18 -30.42 14.95
CA GLU A 576 1.83 -29.01 15.15
C GLU A 576 1.34 -28.74 16.58
N TYR A 577 0.49 -29.61 17.11
CA TYR A 577 0.04 -29.48 18.50
C TYR A 577 1.21 -29.67 19.48
N ARG A 578 2.07 -30.67 19.28
CA ARG A 578 3.27 -30.88 20.11
C ARG A 578 4.18 -29.66 20.10
N TYR A 579 4.40 -29.04 18.94
CA TYR A 579 5.16 -27.79 18.85
C TYR A 579 4.50 -26.65 19.63
N LEU A 580 3.19 -26.44 19.44
CA LEU A 580 2.45 -25.36 20.09
C LEU A 580 2.45 -25.50 21.63
N PHE A 581 2.08 -26.68 22.14
CA PHE A 581 2.04 -26.95 23.57
C PHE A 581 3.44 -26.99 24.18
N GLY A 582 4.43 -27.57 23.50
CA GLY A 582 5.81 -27.60 23.97
C GLY A 582 6.41 -26.21 24.13
N ASN A 583 6.19 -25.30 23.17
CA ASN A 583 6.61 -23.90 23.28
C ASN A 583 5.91 -23.18 24.44
N PHE A 584 4.61 -23.44 24.63
CA PHE A 584 3.86 -22.93 25.78
C PHE A 584 4.47 -23.42 27.11
N PHE A 585 4.76 -24.72 27.25
CA PHE A 585 5.34 -25.29 28.45
C PHE A 585 6.77 -24.80 28.72
N TYR A 586 7.57 -24.62 27.68
CA TYR A 586 8.89 -23.99 27.79
C TYR A 586 8.79 -22.56 28.36
N ARG A 587 7.85 -21.74 27.85
CA ARG A 587 7.59 -20.38 28.35
C ARG A 587 7.02 -20.35 29.77
N LEU A 588 6.19 -21.31 30.15
CA LEU A 588 5.74 -21.45 31.54
C LEU A 588 6.94 -21.69 32.45
N ARG A 589 7.86 -22.57 32.06
CA ARG A 589 9.03 -22.91 32.87
C ARG A 589 9.98 -21.74 33.09
N GLN A 590 10.01 -20.76 32.19
CA GLN A 590 10.76 -19.51 32.39
C GLN A 590 10.19 -18.62 33.51
N ASN A 591 8.95 -18.85 33.93
CA ASN A 591 8.32 -18.17 35.07
C ASN A 591 8.34 -19.09 36.30
N GLU A 592 9.39 -18.99 37.12
CA GLU A 592 9.70 -19.95 38.19
C GLU A 592 8.61 -20.09 39.29
N THR A 593 7.81 -19.04 39.51
CA THR A 593 6.82 -19.00 40.60
C THR A 593 5.49 -19.67 40.25
N GLU A 594 4.81 -19.20 39.20
CA GLU A 594 3.46 -19.66 38.83
C GLU A 594 3.47 -20.70 37.71
N GLY A 595 4.48 -20.69 36.84
CA GLY A 595 4.59 -21.57 35.68
C GLY A 595 4.53 -23.06 36.00
N PRO A 596 5.30 -23.57 36.99
CA PRO A 596 5.23 -24.98 37.40
C PRO A 596 3.86 -25.41 37.93
N LEU A 597 3.10 -24.51 38.57
CA LEU A 597 1.76 -24.80 39.08
C LEU A 597 0.79 -25.00 37.91
N ILE A 598 0.79 -24.08 36.95
CA ILE A 598 -0.02 -24.20 35.73
C ILE A 598 0.39 -25.45 34.93
N ARG A 599 1.69 -25.73 34.77
CA ARG A 599 2.16 -26.93 34.04
C ARG A 599 1.60 -28.23 34.62
N ARG A 600 1.48 -28.34 35.95
CA ARG A 600 0.89 -29.53 36.61
C ARG A 600 -0.58 -29.72 36.23
N GLN A 601 -1.33 -28.63 36.09
CA GLN A 601 -2.73 -28.70 35.68
C GLN A 601 -2.86 -29.18 34.22
N PHE A 602 -1.84 -28.95 33.39
CA PHE A 602 -1.78 -29.35 31.97
C PHE A 602 -1.24 -30.77 31.73
N LEU A 603 -0.96 -31.59 32.75
CA LEU A 603 -0.45 -32.97 32.58
C LEU A 603 -1.36 -33.88 31.73
N PHE A 604 -2.65 -33.54 31.61
CA PHE A 604 -3.56 -34.27 30.72
C PHE A 604 -3.14 -34.18 29.24
N VAL A 605 -2.49 -33.10 28.81
CA VAL A 605 -2.06 -32.93 27.41
C VAL A 605 -1.07 -34.02 27.00
N ASP A 606 -0.13 -34.36 27.89
CA ASP A 606 0.85 -35.43 27.64
C ASP A 606 0.14 -36.78 27.45
N GLN A 607 -0.84 -37.08 28.30
CA GLN A 607 -1.68 -38.28 28.21
C GLN A 607 -2.48 -38.34 26.90
N TYR A 608 -3.01 -37.20 26.44
CA TYR A 608 -3.69 -37.12 25.15
C TYR A 608 -2.75 -37.44 23.99
N PHE A 609 -1.55 -36.86 23.97
CA PHE A 609 -0.60 -37.11 22.91
C PHE A 609 -0.15 -38.58 22.88
N GLU A 610 0.10 -39.21 24.03
CA GLU A 610 0.38 -40.64 24.09
C GLU A 610 -0.80 -41.48 23.57
N THR A 611 -2.04 -41.11 23.91
CA THR A 611 -3.25 -41.80 23.43
C THR A 611 -3.40 -41.71 21.91
N ILE A 612 -3.16 -40.52 21.34
CA ILE A 612 -3.24 -40.30 19.90
C ILE A 612 -2.15 -41.08 19.17
N GLU A 613 -0.92 -41.11 19.69
CA GLU A 613 0.17 -41.91 19.11
C GLU A 613 -0.13 -43.42 19.13
N TYR A 614 -0.69 -43.92 20.23
CA TYR A 614 -1.13 -45.31 20.30
C TYR A 614 -2.19 -45.61 19.22
N LYS A 615 -3.14 -44.69 19.02
CA LYS A 615 -4.17 -44.82 17.98
C LYS A 615 -3.60 -44.72 16.56
N LEU A 616 -2.62 -43.85 16.32
CA LEU A 616 -1.87 -43.80 15.07
C LEU A 616 -1.12 -45.10 14.78
N HIS A 617 -0.57 -45.74 15.81
CA HIS A 617 0.06 -47.04 15.69
C HIS A 617 -0.96 -48.14 15.38
N GLU A 618 -2.12 -48.15 16.03
CA GLU A 618 -3.24 -49.06 15.73
C GLU A 618 -3.69 -48.94 14.27
N LEU A 619 -3.82 -47.70 13.76
CA LEU A 619 -4.15 -47.43 12.36
C LEU A 619 -3.12 -48.01 11.37
N SER A 620 -1.85 -48.12 11.79
CA SER A 620 -0.78 -48.72 10.99
C SER A 620 -0.75 -50.25 10.99
N GLN A 621 -1.32 -50.89 12.01
CA GLN A 621 -1.34 -52.36 12.13
C GLN A 621 -2.60 -52.99 11.55
N ARG A 622 -3.66 -52.20 11.30
CA ARG A 622 -4.92 -52.68 10.77
C ARG A 622 -4.80 -53.06 9.28
N SER A 623 -5.39 -54.20 8.91
CA SER A 623 -5.51 -54.63 7.51
C SER A 623 -6.64 -53.85 6.84
N TRP A 624 -6.31 -53.05 5.83
CA TRP A 624 -7.25 -52.25 5.05
C TRP A 624 -7.58 -52.95 3.73
N PRO A 625 -8.82 -52.85 3.23
CA PRO A 625 -9.16 -53.32 1.89
C PRO A 625 -8.28 -52.65 0.82
N GLU A 626 -7.83 -53.44 -0.15
CA GLU A 626 -7.11 -52.91 -1.32
C GLU A 626 -8.06 -52.08 -2.18
N PRO A 627 -7.57 -51.04 -2.87
CA PRO A 627 -8.40 -50.31 -3.82
C PRO A 627 -8.95 -51.30 -4.86
N GLU A 628 -10.27 -51.31 -5.06
CA GLU A 628 -10.87 -52.06 -6.16
C GLU A 628 -10.22 -51.57 -7.46
N GLN A 629 -9.43 -52.43 -8.10
CA GLN A 629 -9.04 -52.22 -9.48
C GLN A 629 -10.33 -52.33 -10.28
N ASP A 630 -10.80 -51.22 -10.85
CA ASP A 630 -11.85 -51.24 -11.85
C ASP A 630 -11.43 -52.24 -12.94
N SER A 631 -12.08 -53.40 -12.93
CA SER A 631 -11.98 -54.40 -13.98
C SER A 631 -12.66 -53.83 -15.23
N ALA A 632 -11.92 -52.97 -15.95
CA ALA A 632 -12.15 -52.65 -17.35
C ALA A 632 -11.80 -53.87 -18.23
N GLU A 633 -12.52 -54.97 -18.02
CA GLU A 633 -12.62 -56.11 -18.95
C GLU A 633 -14.09 -56.55 -19.00
N HIS A 634 -14.95 -55.66 -19.53
CA HIS A 634 -16.07 -56.12 -20.35
C HIS A 634 -15.58 -56.15 -21.79
N GLY A 635 -14.81 -57.20 -22.08
CA GLY A 635 -14.51 -57.64 -23.42
C GLY A 635 -15.81 -58.03 -24.12
N GLU A 636 -16.03 -57.36 -25.24
CA GLU A 636 -16.85 -57.76 -26.37
C GLU A 636 -16.99 -59.30 -26.49
N HIS A 637 -18.23 -59.78 -26.39
CA HIS A 637 -18.63 -60.92 -27.20
C HIS A 637 -19.87 -60.52 -27.98
N LEU A 638 -19.62 -60.34 -29.29
CA LEU A 638 -20.57 -60.22 -30.38
C LEU A 638 -21.52 -61.42 -30.36
N ASP A 639 -22.81 -61.14 -30.29
CA ASP A 639 -23.87 -62.01 -30.82
C ASP A 639 -24.05 -61.65 -32.30
N GLU A 640 -23.49 -62.48 -33.19
CA GLU A 640 -23.92 -62.62 -34.59
C GLU A 640 -24.08 -64.13 -34.88
N GLU A 641 -25.32 -64.60 -34.97
CA GLU A 641 -25.73 -65.66 -35.89
C GLU A 641 -27.07 -65.25 -36.55
N ASP A 642 -27.05 -65.28 -37.89
CA ASP A 642 -28.13 -65.11 -38.90
C ASP A 642 -28.74 -63.73 -39.21
#